data_AF-A0A0W8DA32-F1
#
_entry.id   AF-A0A0W8DA32-F1
#
_cell.length_a   1.000
_cell.length_b   1.000
_cell.length_c   1.000
_cell.angle_alpha   90.00
_cell.angle_beta   90.00
_cell.angle_gamma   90.00
#
_symmetry.space_group_name_H-M   'P 1'
#
loop_
_entity.id
_entity.type
_entity.pdbx_description
1 polymer ?
#
loop_
_entity_poly.entity_id
_entity_poly.type
_entity_poly.pdbx_seq_one_letter_code
_entity_poly.pdbx_strand_id
1 'polypeptide(L)'
;MAVWSSAAFLGMFGDPYLRGTPYEAGGDPQALVGALSGLSQLLQPQQQPGNETDPVTFSLTVEQERVLQTTVLPQLAFCGQWAENGAKVEDAVQFQAFLAEWKAELAKLQIGQPVMVPGGYVGNINSHSIIYVVEKTNDAEYSFTVCNKGPGAEMYHPCKVEGDAEKIRVQSCIQIGAILATRFLDMAFWTLLFSLWMRKPPSEYHRVETIYDVLLPWLAGDKLLPLASEMTEKLVLHVSLRPTEYDARKISEMIGSIAYVHNWHCFGMKLSTDSDDEKGGLSAEERLLRWLQAQGIDTANVGKKSLDKYLKGRPLYLKIGMQTIQAPSIVALRNSEGKELQLPPGDVLEAEIFETMQLHRRSIVDWLAGLPKTNRNKVLGGIVQIALRSNEQADTWEWLEESGVGGAGKYSCRQQELKLDAQTGEILWRNDELKPVPDSMTQYADFMAIFGNNSLHCGLVARQEHRLWVNIVGTDFQLVEWDDPTDEVDQGVGAPVVYEPGSVGNSDDPNDDSQELKMYWECPACTCANFNGDNPNAACDVCGTPRVARAPPQPSRGHREEKPKQPGDDGFRYLGRVFSRPFDIYSEEEHPHAGEQWFVDLVGNALRLMYPPVPDDKKLPYTLFLPSDPLPDNATHVRLIGLDRGSDDKDKEKIATFKEIVAYRTMQVMHIYALVSHGRRLYRKLIFTSNSRLSLHSFPLNISPDQGPVDPALLRASGEPTERQMLGGSLIVLRKNHLLNGTEQFVPHAFCKVLFLAACWRIFAFGWEKMDVFEANPWIRSPSGSDIEWRLR
;
A
#
# COMPACT_ATOMS: atom_id res chain seq x y z
N MET A 1 -20.46 10.20 -29.51
CA MET A 1 -20.42 9.22 -28.41
C MET A 1 -21.48 9.60 -27.41
N ALA A 2 -22.13 8.63 -26.77
CA ALA A 2 -23.13 8.93 -25.76
C ALA A 2 -22.44 9.47 -24.49
N VAL A 3 -22.94 10.56 -23.90
CA VAL A 3 -22.29 11.27 -22.78
C VAL A 3 -21.98 10.33 -21.61
N TRP A 4 -22.88 9.38 -21.33
CA TRP A 4 -22.75 8.37 -20.27
C TRP A 4 -21.63 7.34 -20.47
N SER A 5 -21.03 7.29 -21.67
CA SER A 5 -19.87 6.44 -21.95
C SER A 5 -18.52 7.15 -21.77
N SER A 6 -18.52 8.44 -21.42
CA SER A 6 -17.29 9.19 -21.13
C SER A 6 -16.75 8.87 -19.73
N ALA A 7 -15.46 8.57 -19.61
CA ALA A 7 -14.79 8.33 -18.33
C ALA A 7 -14.87 9.55 -17.39
N ALA A 8 -14.75 10.77 -17.92
CA ALA A 8 -14.92 11.98 -17.11
C ALA A 8 -16.37 12.16 -16.63
N PHE A 9 -17.37 11.77 -17.44
CA PHE A 9 -18.77 11.80 -17.01
C PHE A 9 -19.05 10.75 -15.92
N LEU A 10 -18.54 9.52 -16.09
CA LEU A 10 -18.67 8.46 -15.08
C LEU A 10 -17.91 8.82 -13.79
N GLY A 11 -16.74 9.45 -13.89
CA GLY A 11 -16.01 9.94 -12.72
C GLY A 11 -16.78 11.04 -11.96
N MET A 12 -17.36 12.02 -12.67
CA MET A 12 -18.04 13.16 -12.03
C MET A 12 -19.45 12.82 -11.54
N PHE A 13 -20.19 11.98 -12.26
CA PHE A 13 -21.62 11.73 -12.04
C PHE A 13 -21.98 10.27 -11.76
N GLY A 14 -21.02 9.35 -11.86
CA GLY A 14 -21.21 7.93 -11.60
C GLY A 14 -21.43 7.61 -10.11
N ASP A 15 -21.83 6.36 -9.89
CA ASP A 15 -22.04 5.83 -8.55
C ASP A 15 -20.70 5.55 -7.85
N PRO A 16 -20.58 5.78 -6.52
CA PRO A 16 -19.45 5.29 -5.73
C PRO A 16 -19.03 3.83 -5.96
N TYR A 17 -19.94 2.94 -6.42
CA TYR A 17 -19.59 1.56 -6.78
C TYR A 17 -18.71 1.41 -8.03
N LEU A 18 -18.58 2.46 -8.85
CA LEU A 18 -17.68 2.49 -10.01
C LEU A 18 -16.25 2.94 -9.64
N ARG A 19 -15.98 3.13 -8.34
CA ARG A 19 -14.71 3.65 -7.82
C ARG A 19 -13.52 2.73 -7.98
N GLY A 20 -12.37 3.30 -8.33
CA GLY A 20 -11.11 2.54 -8.51
C GLY A 20 -11.15 1.59 -9.72
N THR A 21 -12.15 1.74 -10.59
CA THR A 21 -12.24 1.00 -11.84
C THR A 21 -11.58 1.78 -12.97
N PRO A 22 -11.19 1.13 -14.07
CA PRO A 22 -10.69 1.81 -15.26
C PRO A 22 -11.69 2.83 -15.86
N TYR A 23 -12.96 2.79 -15.46
CA TYR A 23 -14.01 3.69 -15.94
C TYR A 23 -13.95 5.09 -15.32
N GLU A 24 -13.17 5.30 -14.24
CA GLU A 24 -12.92 6.62 -13.63
C GLU A 24 -11.65 7.31 -14.13
N ALA A 25 -10.86 6.66 -15.01
CA ALA A 25 -9.61 7.17 -15.54
C ALA A 25 -9.85 8.28 -16.59
N GLY A 26 -10.30 9.45 -16.12
CA GLY A 26 -10.69 10.59 -16.97
C GLY A 26 -10.11 11.92 -16.56
N GLY A 27 -9.09 11.96 -15.70
CA GLY A 27 -8.58 13.21 -15.12
C GLY A 27 -7.80 14.15 -16.04
N ASP A 28 -7.60 13.79 -17.31
CA ASP A 28 -6.93 14.66 -18.25
C ASP A 28 -7.89 15.71 -18.87
N PRO A 29 -7.36 16.85 -19.34
CA PRO A 29 -8.19 17.89 -19.96
C PRO A 29 -8.99 17.44 -21.19
N GLN A 30 -8.47 16.48 -21.98
CA GLN A 30 -9.12 16.00 -23.20
C GLN A 30 -10.39 15.19 -22.90
N ALA A 31 -10.34 14.36 -21.86
CA ALA A 31 -11.49 13.59 -21.37
C ALA A 31 -12.61 14.53 -20.87
N LEU A 32 -12.26 15.61 -20.16
CA LEU A 32 -13.21 16.61 -19.70
C LEU A 32 -13.87 17.38 -20.86
N VAL A 33 -13.12 17.75 -21.89
CA VAL A 33 -13.66 18.39 -23.11
C VAL A 33 -14.74 17.51 -23.76
N GLY A 34 -14.49 16.21 -23.87
CA GLY A 34 -15.47 15.25 -24.41
C GLY A 34 -16.75 15.18 -23.58
N ALA A 35 -16.63 15.17 -22.25
CA ALA A 35 -17.79 15.14 -21.35
C ALA A 35 -18.62 16.43 -21.41
N LEU A 36 -17.98 17.60 -21.36
CA LEU A 36 -18.65 18.92 -21.39
C LEU A 36 -19.33 19.19 -22.73
N SER A 37 -18.70 18.78 -23.84
CA SER A 37 -19.28 18.89 -25.19
C SER A 37 -20.51 18.01 -25.32
N GLY A 38 -20.44 16.77 -24.82
CA GLY A 38 -21.57 15.85 -24.80
C GLY A 38 -22.73 16.37 -23.95
N LEU A 39 -22.44 16.87 -22.74
CA LEU A 39 -23.43 17.48 -21.86
C LEU A 39 -24.11 18.69 -22.50
N SER A 40 -23.33 19.57 -23.14
CA SER A 40 -23.88 20.73 -23.84
C SER A 40 -24.81 20.34 -24.98
N GLN A 41 -24.48 19.29 -25.74
CA GLN A 41 -25.35 18.76 -26.81
C GLN A 41 -26.62 18.12 -26.25
N LEU A 42 -26.53 17.38 -25.14
CA LEU A 42 -27.68 16.75 -24.50
C LEU A 42 -28.67 17.78 -23.93
N LEU A 43 -28.15 18.89 -23.42
CA LEU A 43 -28.92 19.96 -22.81
C LEU A 43 -29.48 20.99 -23.82
N GLN A 44 -29.14 20.89 -25.10
CA GLN A 44 -29.75 21.75 -26.11
C GLN A 44 -31.23 21.37 -26.28
N PRO A 45 -32.17 22.34 -26.28
CA PRO A 45 -33.58 22.06 -26.54
C PRO A 45 -33.73 21.36 -27.89
N GLN A 46 -34.19 20.11 -27.89
CA GLN A 46 -34.48 19.38 -29.13
C GLN A 46 -35.63 20.09 -29.86
N GLN A 47 -35.33 20.79 -30.96
CA GLN A 47 -36.35 21.36 -31.86
C GLN A 47 -36.95 20.32 -32.83
N GLN A 48 -36.83 19.01 -32.56
CA GLN A 48 -37.40 18.01 -33.45
C GLN A 48 -38.86 17.71 -33.07
N PRO A 49 -39.81 17.80 -34.02
CA PRO A 49 -41.16 17.28 -33.80
C PRO A 49 -41.05 15.78 -33.53
N GLY A 50 -41.57 15.35 -32.37
CA GLY A 50 -41.40 14.01 -31.86
C GLY A 50 -41.82 12.92 -32.84
N ASN A 51 -40.89 12.03 -33.18
CA ASN A 51 -41.26 10.68 -33.56
C ASN A 51 -41.59 9.93 -32.26
N GLU A 52 -42.77 9.31 -32.22
CA GLU A 52 -43.44 8.69 -31.06
C GLU A 52 -42.68 7.51 -30.38
N THR A 53 -41.39 7.34 -30.62
CA THR A 53 -40.63 6.15 -30.18
C THR A 53 -39.56 6.40 -29.11
N ASP A 54 -39.38 7.63 -28.62
CA ASP A 54 -38.43 7.90 -27.53
C ASP A 54 -39.17 8.18 -26.20
N PRO A 55 -39.11 7.28 -25.19
CA PRO A 55 -40.07 7.25 -24.09
C PRO A 55 -39.85 8.27 -22.97
N VAL A 56 -38.89 9.20 -23.07
CA VAL A 56 -38.61 10.18 -21.99
C VAL A 56 -38.36 11.58 -22.56
N THR A 57 -39.43 12.35 -22.73
CA THR A 57 -39.32 13.80 -22.97
C THR A 57 -39.32 14.52 -21.62
N PHE A 58 -38.17 15.06 -21.20
CA PHE A 58 -38.10 15.98 -20.06
C PHE A 58 -38.55 17.38 -20.49
N SER A 59 -39.81 17.71 -20.27
CA SER A 59 -40.30 19.07 -20.50
C SER A 59 -39.80 20.01 -19.41
N LEU A 60 -38.84 20.87 -19.75
CA LEU A 60 -38.39 21.96 -18.88
C LEU A 60 -39.49 23.03 -18.79
N THR A 61 -39.64 23.67 -17.63
CA THR A 61 -40.46 24.88 -17.53
C THR A 61 -39.80 26.03 -18.29
N VAL A 62 -40.58 27.05 -18.71
CA VAL A 62 -40.06 28.25 -19.38
C VAL A 62 -38.92 28.91 -18.57
N GLU A 63 -39.04 28.87 -17.25
CA GLU A 63 -38.01 29.41 -16.35
C GLU A 63 -36.74 28.55 -16.31
N GLN A 64 -36.89 27.22 -16.28
CA GLN A 64 -35.75 26.30 -16.35
C GLN A 64 -35.04 26.37 -17.70
N GLU A 65 -35.78 26.47 -18.79
CA GLU A 65 -35.22 26.65 -20.13
C GLU A 65 -34.48 27.98 -20.25
N ARG A 66 -35.04 29.06 -19.68
CA ARG A 66 -34.36 30.36 -19.57
C ARG A 66 -33.03 30.24 -18.82
N VAL A 67 -33.02 29.68 -17.61
CA VAL A 67 -31.80 29.49 -16.81
C VAL A 67 -30.78 28.59 -17.51
N LEU A 68 -31.24 27.53 -18.18
CA LEU A 68 -30.39 26.64 -18.96
C LEU A 68 -29.68 27.39 -20.09
N GLN A 69 -30.42 28.20 -20.85
CA GLN A 69 -29.88 28.98 -21.97
C GLN A 69 -29.02 30.17 -21.52
N THR A 70 -29.41 30.89 -20.47
CA THR A 70 -28.73 32.13 -20.06
C THR A 70 -27.58 31.92 -19.10
N THR A 71 -27.51 30.78 -18.42
CA THR A 71 -26.54 30.57 -17.32
C THR A 71 -25.77 29.27 -17.49
N VAL A 72 -26.44 28.12 -17.57
CA VAL A 72 -25.76 26.82 -17.52
C VAL A 72 -24.98 26.52 -18.81
N LEU A 73 -25.61 26.66 -19.99
CA LEU A 73 -24.94 26.40 -21.27
C LEU A 73 -23.73 27.33 -21.51
N PRO A 74 -23.80 28.66 -21.25
CA PRO A 74 -22.63 29.53 -21.34
C PRO A 74 -21.49 29.13 -20.40
N GLN A 75 -21.79 28.72 -19.17
CA GLN A 75 -20.77 28.27 -18.21
C GLN A 75 -20.11 26.95 -18.63
N LEU A 76 -20.88 25.99 -19.14
CA LEU A 76 -20.35 24.74 -19.69
C LEU A 76 -19.44 25.00 -20.90
N ALA A 77 -19.84 25.91 -21.79
CA ALA A 77 -19.04 26.30 -22.95
C ALA A 77 -17.73 26.98 -22.52
N PHE A 78 -17.78 27.92 -21.57
CA PHE A 78 -16.59 28.57 -21.01
C PHE A 78 -15.64 27.55 -20.36
N CYS A 79 -16.17 26.65 -19.53
CA CYS A 79 -15.40 25.60 -18.88
C CYS A 79 -14.74 24.66 -19.92
N GLY A 80 -15.49 24.28 -20.96
CA GLY A 80 -15.00 23.45 -22.06
C GLY A 80 -13.88 24.12 -22.86
N GLN A 81 -14.00 25.42 -23.15
CA GLN A 81 -12.96 26.19 -23.84
C GLN A 81 -11.64 26.20 -23.05
N TRP A 82 -11.72 26.41 -21.74
CA TRP A 82 -10.53 26.40 -20.88
C TRP A 82 -9.91 25.00 -20.73
N ALA A 83 -10.72 23.94 -20.74
CA ALA A 83 -10.22 22.57 -20.77
C ALA A 83 -9.51 22.27 -22.10
N GLU A 84 -10.04 22.75 -23.22
CA GLU A 84 -9.41 22.61 -24.55
C GLU A 84 -8.08 23.36 -24.64
N ASN A 85 -8.01 24.57 -24.08
CA ASN A 85 -6.77 25.33 -23.98
C ASN A 85 -5.73 24.59 -23.13
N GLY A 86 -6.15 23.98 -22.01
CA GLY A 86 -5.29 23.14 -21.18
C GLY A 86 -4.79 21.87 -21.88
N ALA A 87 -5.63 21.23 -22.69
CA ALA A 87 -5.26 20.03 -23.46
C ALA A 87 -4.14 20.30 -24.48
N LYS A 88 -4.04 21.55 -24.98
CA LYS A 88 -3.02 22.00 -25.94
C LYS A 88 -1.67 22.35 -25.29
N VAL A 89 -1.57 22.31 -23.96
CA VAL A 89 -0.31 22.60 -23.24
C VAL A 89 0.58 21.36 -23.24
N GLU A 90 1.76 21.48 -23.84
CA GLU A 90 2.78 20.43 -23.92
C GLU A 90 4.06 20.78 -23.17
N ASP A 91 4.39 22.08 -23.08
CA ASP A 91 5.63 22.57 -22.46
C ASP A 91 5.42 23.72 -21.47
N ALA A 92 6.49 24.10 -20.77
CA ALA A 92 6.46 25.15 -19.75
C ALA A 92 6.18 26.55 -20.31
N VAL A 93 6.53 26.83 -21.57
CA VAL A 93 6.32 28.14 -22.21
C VAL A 93 4.83 28.31 -22.54
N GLN A 94 4.22 27.27 -23.12
CA GLN A 94 2.79 27.22 -23.38
C GLN A 94 1.98 27.28 -22.08
N PHE A 95 2.45 26.63 -21.02
CA PHE A 95 1.81 26.70 -19.70
C PHE A 95 1.85 28.11 -19.11
N GLN A 96 2.99 28.82 -19.23
CA GLN A 96 3.08 30.22 -18.82
C GLN A 96 2.16 31.13 -19.62
N ALA A 97 2.04 30.93 -20.94
CA ALA A 97 1.10 31.66 -21.78
C ALA A 97 -0.35 31.44 -21.35
N PHE A 98 -0.74 30.18 -21.11
CA PHE A 98 -2.04 29.81 -20.58
C PHE A 98 -2.35 30.54 -19.25
N LEU A 99 -1.40 30.56 -18.32
CA LEU A 99 -1.58 31.25 -17.03
C LEU A 99 -1.69 32.77 -17.17
N ALA A 100 -1.00 33.37 -18.13
CA ALA A 100 -1.11 34.81 -18.41
C ALA A 100 -2.51 35.18 -18.95
N GLU A 101 -3.06 34.35 -19.85
CA GLU A 101 -4.43 34.50 -20.33
C GLU A 101 -5.44 34.28 -19.19
N TRP A 102 -5.23 33.25 -18.37
CA TRP A 102 -6.11 32.97 -17.23
C TRP A 102 -6.16 34.14 -16.24
N LYS A 103 -5.00 34.73 -15.93
CA LYS A 103 -4.92 35.93 -15.09
C LYS A 103 -5.75 37.08 -15.65
N ALA A 104 -5.73 37.28 -16.97
CA ALA A 104 -6.51 38.31 -17.63
C ALA A 104 -8.02 38.04 -17.56
N GLU A 105 -8.45 36.77 -17.58
CA GLU A 105 -9.85 36.39 -17.36
C GLU A 105 -10.31 36.57 -15.92
N LEU A 106 -9.49 36.21 -14.93
CA LEU A 106 -9.84 36.41 -13.51
C LEU A 106 -10.12 37.90 -13.21
N ALA A 107 -9.41 38.82 -13.87
CA ALA A 107 -9.63 40.25 -13.72
C ALA A 107 -10.96 40.75 -14.31
N LYS A 108 -11.61 39.98 -15.18
CA LYS A 108 -12.89 40.32 -15.82
C LYS A 108 -14.11 39.81 -15.04
N LEU A 109 -13.92 39.06 -13.95
CA LEU A 109 -15.01 38.51 -13.15
C LEU A 109 -15.91 39.63 -12.60
N GLN A 110 -17.21 39.53 -12.89
CA GLN A 110 -18.23 40.45 -12.39
C GLN A 110 -18.71 40.00 -11.01
N ILE A 111 -19.06 40.97 -10.17
CA ILE A 111 -19.59 40.69 -8.83
C ILE A 111 -20.93 39.94 -8.96
N GLY A 112 -21.09 38.84 -8.22
CA GLY A 112 -22.32 38.05 -8.19
C GLY A 112 -22.53 37.13 -9.40
N GLN A 113 -21.53 36.99 -10.28
CA GLN A 113 -21.60 36.09 -11.44
C GLN A 113 -20.60 34.94 -11.29
N PRO A 114 -21.07 33.71 -11.00
CA PRO A 114 -20.19 32.56 -10.89
C PRO A 114 -19.69 32.08 -12.25
N VAL A 115 -18.50 31.51 -12.28
CA VAL A 115 -17.85 30.95 -13.46
C VAL A 115 -17.35 29.54 -13.15
N MET A 116 -17.62 28.60 -14.06
CA MET A 116 -17.11 27.23 -13.97
C MET A 116 -15.68 27.17 -14.49
N VAL A 117 -14.78 26.64 -13.67
CA VAL A 117 -13.36 26.48 -13.98
C VAL A 117 -13.04 24.99 -14.05
N PRO A 118 -12.44 24.53 -15.16
CA PRO A 118 -12.09 23.13 -15.29
C PRO A 118 -10.84 22.81 -14.47
N GLY A 119 -10.76 21.60 -13.94
CA GLY A 119 -9.71 21.17 -13.04
C GLY A 119 -9.58 19.66 -12.91
N GLY A 120 -8.63 19.24 -12.08
CA GLY A 120 -8.41 17.83 -11.80
C GLY A 120 -6.97 17.56 -11.41
N TYR A 121 -6.59 16.28 -11.49
CA TYR A 121 -5.21 15.84 -11.37
C TYR A 121 -4.96 14.61 -12.25
N VAL A 122 -3.72 14.47 -12.72
CA VAL A 122 -3.20 13.32 -13.44
C VAL A 122 -1.92 12.88 -12.74
N GLY A 123 -2.05 11.87 -11.88
CA GLY A 123 -0.95 11.24 -11.17
C GLY A 123 -0.43 9.99 -11.88
N ASN A 124 0.56 9.33 -11.28
CA ASN A 124 1.16 8.11 -11.83
C ASN A 124 0.24 6.88 -11.75
N ILE A 125 -0.71 6.89 -10.81
CA ILE A 125 -1.55 5.73 -10.46
C ILE A 125 -3.04 6.04 -10.67
N ASN A 126 -3.46 7.29 -10.43
CA ASN A 126 -4.84 7.73 -10.52
C ASN A 126 -4.96 9.09 -11.24
N SER A 127 -6.13 9.36 -11.80
CA SER A 127 -6.47 10.65 -12.38
C SER A 127 -7.95 10.93 -12.17
N HIS A 128 -8.31 12.20 -11.97
CA HIS A 128 -9.71 12.60 -11.81
C HIS A 128 -9.97 14.04 -12.26
N SER A 129 -11.11 14.28 -12.90
CA SER A 129 -11.57 15.64 -13.28
C SER A 129 -12.40 16.23 -12.16
N ILE A 130 -12.17 17.51 -11.87
CA ILE A 130 -12.89 18.29 -10.86
C ILE A 130 -13.35 19.58 -11.51
N ILE A 131 -14.57 20.02 -11.20
CA ILE A 131 -15.05 21.34 -11.63
C ILE A 131 -15.02 22.26 -10.42
N TYR A 132 -14.46 23.45 -10.59
CA TYR A 132 -14.55 24.51 -9.60
C TYR A 132 -15.59 25.53 -10.02
N VAL A 133 -16.29 26.13 -9.06
CA VAL A 133 -17.14 27.30 -9.31
C VAL A 133 -16.57 28.46 -8.53
N VAL A 134 -16.16 29.49 -9.23
CA VAL A 134 -15.59 30.71 -8.63
C VAL A 134 -16.50 31.88 -8.83
N GLU A 135 -16.60 32.72 -7.81
CA GLU A 135 -17.46 33.90 -7.85
C GLU A 135 -16.78 35.06 -7.15
N LYS A 136 -16.76 36.23 -7.79
CA LYS A 136 -16.40 37.48 -7.11
C LYS A 136 -17.59 37.92 -6.26
N THR A 137 -17.49 37.82 -4.94
CA THR A 137 -18.61 38.13 -4.04
C THR A 137 -18.70 39.63 -3.74
N ASN A 138 -17.57 40.33 -3.69
CA ASN A 138 -17.47 41.79 -3.65
C ASN A 138 -16.10 42.24 -4.20
N ASP A 139 -15.76 43.53 -4.11
CA ASP A 139 -14.50 44.04 -4.66
C ASP A 139 -13.23 43.53 -3.98
N ALA A 140 -13.33 43.04 -2.74
CA ALA A 140 -12.20 42.56 -1.94
C ALA A 140 -12.21 41.03 -1.75
N GLU A 141 -13.30 40.35 -2.08
CA GLU A 141 -13.52 38.95 -1.72
C GLU A 141 -14.09 38.10 -2.85
N TYR A 142 -13.74 36.82 -2.79
CA TYR A 142 -14.17 35.77 -3.71
C TYR A 142 -14.71 34.57 -2.94
N SER A 143 -15.45 33.72 -3.65
CA SER A 143 -15.75 32.36 -3.20
C SER A 143 -15.19 31.34 -4.19
N PHE A 144 -14.79 30.19 -3.66
CA PHE A 144 -14.24 29.07 -4.42
C PHE A 144 -14.96 27.80 -3.99
N THR A 145 -15.70 27.20 -4.91
CA THR A 145 -16.47 25.99 -4.68
C THR A 145 -15.84 24.83 -5.41
N VAL A 146 -15.56 23.74 -4.69
CA VAL A 146 -15.06 22.49 -5.27
C VAL A 146 -16.24 21.56 -5.52
N CYS A 147 -16.47 21.19 -6.78
CA CYS A 147 -17.47 20.20 -7.17
C CYS A 147 -16.77 18.87 -7.47
N ASN A 148 -16.79 17.97 -6.50
CA ASN A 148 -16.13 16.67 -6.57
C ASN A 148 -17.07 15.57 -6.00
N LYS A 149 -17.16 14.45 -6.72
CA LYS A 149 -17.83 13.22 -6.28
C LYS A 149 -16.97 11.96 -6.41
N GLY A 150 -15.81 12.07 -7.06
CA GLY A 150 -14.86 10.98 -7.20
C GLY A 150 -13.88 10.93 -6.01
N PRO A 151 -12.67 10.39 -6.24
CA PRO A 151 -11.68 10.20 -5.18
C PRO A 151 -11.42 11.46 -4.34
N GLY A 152 -11.31 11.29 -3.03
CA GLY A 152 -11.08 12.35 -2.06
C GLY A 152 -12.35 13.04 -1.56
N ALA A 153 -13.47 12.99 -2.31
CA ALA A 153 -14.72 13.60 -1.85
C ALA A 153 -15.23 12.95 -0.54
N GLU A 154 -15.11 11.63 -0.38
CA GLU A 154 -15.47 10.93 0.87
C GLU A 154 -14.61 11.29 2.08
N MET A 155 -13.37 11.74 1.86
CA MET A 155 -12.44 12.13 2.92
C MET A 155 -12.65 13.59 3.32
N TYR A 156 -12.92 14.45 2.34
CA TYR A 156 -12.90 15.90 2.53
C TYR A 156 -14.27 16.58 2.43
N HIS A 157 -15.28 15.94 1.83
CA HIS A 157 -16.64 16.48 1.77
C HIS A 157 -17.54 15.91 2.87
N PRO A 158 -18.47 16.70 3.41
CA PRO A 158 -19.44 16.21 4.38
C PRO A 158 -20.20 14.99 3.87
N CYS A 159 -20.21 13.94 4.67
CA CYS A 159 -20.90 12.69 4.37
C CYS A 159 -22.08 12.50 5.32
N LYS A 160 -23.21 12.01 4.81
CA LYS A 160 -24.37 11.63 5.62
C LYS A 160 -24.79 10.20 5.33
N VAL A 161 -25.14 9.48 6.38
CA VAL A 161 -25.81 8.17 6.32
C VAL A 161 -27.26 8.39 6.75
N GLU A 162 -28.21 8.27 5.82
CA GLU A 162 -29.64 8.36 6.12
C GLU A 162 -30.19 6.97 6.46
N GLY A 163 -30.45 6.67 7.75
CA GLY A 163 -31.24 5.51 8.20
C GLY A 163 -30.88 4.16 7.54
N ASP A 164 -31.89 3.31 7.28
CA ASP A 164 -31.82 1.97 6.65
C ASP A 164 -31.18 1.95 5.23
N ALA A 165 -30.56 3.03 4.76
CA ALA A 165 -29.95 3.07 3.44
C ALA A 165 -28.53 2.48 3.45
N GLU A 166 -28.30 1.49 2.59
CA GLU A 166 -27.01 0.84 2.31
C GLU A 166 -25.94 1.76 1.65
N LYS A 167 -26.15 3.08 1.58
CA LYS A 167 -25.31 3.99 0.78
C LYS A 167 -24.97 5.30 1.48
N ILE A 168 -23.67 5.58 1.59
CA ILE A 168 -23.12 6.87 2.07
C ILE A 168 -23.40 7.95 1.02
N ARG A 169 -24.06 9.04 1.41
CA ARG A 169 -24.28 10.21 0.55
C ARG A 169 -23.20 11.26 0.84
N VAL A 170 -22.35 11.52 -0.14
CA VAL A 170 -21.33 12.56 -0.09
C VAL A 170 -21.91 13.86 -0.65
N GLN A 171 -21.73 14.97 0.06
CA GLN A 171 -22.04 16.30 -0.45
C GLN A 171 -21.10 16.63 -1.60
N SER A 172 -21.61 16.82 -2.82
CA SER A 172 -20.76 16.98 -4.01
C SER A 172 -20.00 18.32 -4.09
N CYS A 173 -20.43 19.32 -3.31
CA CYS A 173 -19.93 20.68 -3.43
C CYS A 173 -19.56 21.24 -2.05
N ILE A 174 -18.32 21.71 -1.89
CA ILE A 174 -17.90 22.51 -0.73
C ILE A 174 -17.52 23.89 -1.21
N GLN A 175 -18.01 24.92 -0.53
CA GLN A 175 -17.68 26.31 -0.81
C GLN A 175 -16.80 26.90 0.28
N ILE A 176 -15.71 27.56 -0.12
CA ILE A 176 -14.89 28.43 0.71
C ILE A 176 -15.29 29.87 0.35
N GLY A 177 -15.90 30.57 1.29
CA GLY A 177 -16.33 31.97 1.12
C GLY A 177 -15.35 32.98 1.69
N ALA A 178 -15.55 34.25 1.37
CA ALA A 178 -14.80 35.39 1.92
C ALA A 178 -13.27 35.23 1.77
N ILE A 179 -12.82 34.75 0.61
CA ILE A 179 -11.40 34.63 0.26
C ILE A 179 -10.90 35.99 -0.17
N LEU A 180 -9.85 36.51 0.47
CA LEU A 180 -9.26 37.80 0.12
C LEU A 180 -8.73 37.80 -1.32
N ALA A 181 -8.97 38.90 -2.03
CA ALA A 181 -8.49 39.10 -3.41
C ALA A 181 -6.98 38.89 -3.55
N THR A 182 -6.19 39.24 -2.54
CA THR A 182 -4.73 39.04 -2.53
C THR A 182 -4.30 37.59 -2.57
N ARG A 183 -5.11 36.67 -2.03
CA ARG A 183 -4.87 35.22 -2.09
C ARG A 183 -5.49 34.62 -3.34
N PHE A 184 -6.73 34.99 -3.65
CA PHE A 184 -7.45 34.44 -4.80
C PHE A 184 -6.80 34.79 -6.14
N LEU A 185 -6.24 36.01 -6.28
CA LEU A 185 -5.56 36.46 -7.49
C LEU A 185 -4.05 36.13 -7.50
N ASP A 186 -3.56 35.39 -6.50
CA ASP A 186 -2.18 34.93 -6.49
C ASP A 186 -1.99 33.86 -7.56
N MET A 187 -1.07 34.12 -8.49
CA MET A 187 -0.80 33.18 -9.57
C MET A 187 -0.09 31.92 -9.09
N ALA A 188 0.54 31.90 -7.92
CA ALA A 188 1.15 30.68 -7.37
C ALA A 188 0.09 29.59 -7.14
N PHE A 189 -1.08 29.98 -6.61
CA PHE A 189 -2.22 29.07 -6.40
C PHE A 189 -2.70 28.48 -7.73
N TRP A 190 -3.01 29.35 -8.71
CA TRP A 190 -3.51 28.92 -10.01
C TRP A 190 -2.48 28.10 -10.80
N THR A 191 -1.21 28.48 -10.72
CA THR A 191 -0.10 27.74 -11.34
C THR A 191 -0.05 26.32 -10.80
N LEU A 192 -0.10 26.16 -9.48
CA LEU A 192 -0.04 24.84 -8.87
C LEU A 192 -1.31 24.04 -9.18
N LEU A 193 -2.49 24.64 -9.04
CA LEU A 193 -3.78 24.01 -9.32
C LEU A 193 -3.87 23.45 -10.76
N PHE A 194 -3.50 24.25 -11.77
CA PHE A 194 -3.51 23.79 -13.16
C PHE A 194 -2.37 22.83 -13.48
N SER A 195 -1.23 22.91 -12.78
CA SER A 195 -0.11 22.00 -13.02
C SER A 195 -0.47 20.54 -12.72
N LEU A 196 -1.40 20.29 -11.78
CA LEU A 196 -1.77 18.93 -11.35
C LEU A 196 -2.31 18.05 -12.48
N TRP A 197 -2.86 18.64 -13.55
CA TRP A 197 -3.50 17.91 -14.64
C TRP A 197 -3.09 18.37 -16.05
N MET A 198 -2.38 19.50 -16.18
CA MET A 198 -1.84 19.98 -17.47
C MET A 198 -0.35 19.68 -17.64
N ARG A 199 0.43 19.54 -16.56
CA ARG A 199 1.89 19.37 -16.66
C ARG A 199 2.26 17.93 -17.00
N LYS A 200 3.11 17.78 -18.01
CA LYS A 200 3.69 16.49 -18.43
C LYS A 200 5.21 16.48 -18.19
N PRO A 201 5.82 15.35 -17.78
CA PRO A 201 5.16 14.11 -17.35
C PRO A 201 4.41 14.28 -16.01
N PRO A 202 3.46 13.38 -15.69
CA PRO A 202 2.83 13.30 -14.37
C PRO A 202 3.86 13.21 -13.24
N SER A 203 3.51 13.79 -12.08
CA SER A 203 4.34 13.75 -10.88
C SER A 203 3.62 12.98 -9.77
N GLU A 204 4.37 12.40 -8.83
CA GLU A 204 3.83 11.81 -7.61
C GLU A 204 3.03 12.81 -6.75
N TYR A 205 3.26 14.12 -6.93
CA TYR A 205 2.53 15.20 -6.26
C TYR A 205 1.25 15.64 -6.99
N HIS A 206 0.94 15.06 -8.16
CA HIS A 206 -0.29 15.32 -8.88
C HIS A 206 -1.42 14.42 -8.36
N ARG A 207 -1.92 14.74 -7.18
CA ARG A 207 -2.91 13.93 -6.45
C ARG A 207 -3.94 14.81 -5.75
N VAL A 208 -5.02 14.20 -5.31
CA VAL A 208 -6.17 14.89 -4.72
C VAL A 208 -5.81 15.61 -3.42
N GLU A 209 -4.90 15.04 -2.63
CA GLU A 209 -4.36 15.58 -1.38
C GLU A 209 -3.69 16.94 -1.60
N THR A 210 -3.05 17.16 -2.75
CA THR A 210 -2.45 18.48 -3.06
C THR A 210 -3.52 19.57 -3.19
N ILE A 211 -4.72 19.21 -3.65
CA ILE A 211 -5.86 20.14 -3.72
C ILE A 211 -6.37 20.39 -2.29
N TYR A 212 -6.73 19.36 -1.55
CA TYR A 212 -7.43 19.49 -0.27
C TYR A 212 -6.54 19.81 0.95
N ASP A 213 -5.30 19.33 0.99
CA ASP A 213 -4.39 19.49 2.13
C ASP A 213 -3.43 20.69 1.97
N VAL A 214 -3.24 21.17 0.74
CA VAL A 214 -2.29 22.26 0.45
C VAL A 214 -3.00 23.48 -0.13
N LEU A 215 -3.66 23.33 -1.28
CA LEU A 215 -4.20 24.47 -2.02
C LEU A 215 -5.41 25.11 -1.35
N LEU A 216 -6.40 24.32 -0.93
CA LEU A 216 -7.60 24.83 -0.28
C LEU A 216 -7.32 25.47 1.10
N PRO A 217 -6.49 24.87 1.99
CA PRO A 217 -6.11 25.52 3.24
C PRO A 217 -5.34 26.82 3.01
N TRP A 218 -4.41 26.83 2.04
CA TRP A 218 -3.68 28.05 1.69
C TRP A 218 -4.63 29.16 1.18
N LEU A 219 -5.63 28.80 0.38
CA LEU A 219 -6.63 29.73 -0.13
C LEU A 219 -7.54 30.27 0.99
N ALA A 220 -7.91 29.42 1.95
CA ALA A 220 -8.72 29.80 3.11
C ALA A 220 -7.96 30.67 4.14
N GLY A 221 -6.63 30.51 4.23
CA GLY A 221 -5.78 31.26 5.17
C GLY A 221 -5.99 30.81 6.62
N ASP A 222 -6.06 31.76 7.56
CA ASP A 222 -6.33 31.48 8.99
C ASP A 222 -7.77 31.02 9.23
N LYS A 223 -8.62 31.09 8.20
CA LYS A 223 -9.96 30.51 8.23
C LYS A 223 -9.80 29.02 8.04
N LEU A 224 -10.06 28.27 9.10
CA LEU A 224 -10.09 26.82 9.07
C LEU A 224 -11.05 26.37 7.96
N LEU A 225 -10.62 25.41 7.12
CA LEU A 225 -11.57 24.67 6.29
C LEU A 225 -12.68 24.14 7.20
N PRO A 226 -13.93 23.96 6.71
CA PRO A 226 -15.05 23.51 7.54
C PRO A 226 -14.77 22.26 8.39
N LEU A 227 -13.82 21.42 7.98
CA LEU A 227 -13.33 20.26 8.72
C LEU A 227 -12.43 20.57 9.93
N ALA A 228 -11.58 21.61 9.85
CA ALA A 228 -10.67 21.98 10.93
C ALA A 228 -11.32 22.92 11.95
N SER A 229 -12.39 23.64 11.57
CA SER A 229 -13.22 24.45 12.49
C SER A 229 -13.76 23.62 13.64
N GLU A 230 -14.14 22.36 13.38
CA GLU A 230 -14.70 21.50 14.41
C GLU A 230 -13.70 21.10 15.50
N MET A 231 -12.40 20.96 15.20
CA MET A 231 -11.41 20.57 16.23
C MET A 231 -10.95 21.75 17.09
N THR A 232 -10.70 22.91 16.48
CA THR A 232 -10.18 24.09 17.19
C THR A 232 -11.27 24.80 18.01
N GLU A 233 -12.52 24.84 17.53
CA GLU A 233 -13.65 25.30 18.36
C GLU A 233 -13.90 24.34 19.54
N LYS A 234 -13.78 23.02 19.35
CA LYS A 234 -13.96 22.03 20.43
C LYS A 234 -12.92 22.16 21.53
N LEU A 235 -11.64 22.40 21.22
CA LEU A 235 -10.60 22.52 22.26
C LEU A 235 -10.79 23.75 23.16
N VAL A 236 -11.15 24.91 22.59
CA VAL A 236 -11.49 26.13 23.35
C VAL A 236 -12.79 25.97 24.15
N LEU A 237 -13.77 25.21 23.61
CA LEU A 237 -15.00 24.85 24.31
C LEU A 237 -14.74 23.97 25.55
N HIS A 238 -13.73 23.09 25.51
CA HIS A 238 -13.45 22.16 26.60
C HIS A 238 -12.75 22.79 27.80
N VAL A 239 -11.80 23.73 27.60
CA VAL A 239 -11.13 24.45 28.70
C VAL A 239 -12.13 25.21 29.59
N SER A 240 -13.23 25.69 29.01
CA SER A 240 -14.28 26.43 29.72
C SER A 240 -15.37 25.54 30.32
N LEU A 241 -15.30 24.21 30.14
CA LEU A 241 -16.34 23.28 30.55
C LEU A 241 -16.40 23.14 32.08
N ARG A 242 -17.53 23.48 32.69
CA ARG A 242 -17.67 23.38 34.15
C ARG A 242 -18.08 21.95 34.56
N PRO A 243 -17.67 21.46 35.75
CA PRO A 243 -18.10 20.15 36.25
C PRO A 243 -19.62 19.95 36.30
N THR A 244 -20.38 21.02 36.49
CA THR A 244 -21.85 21.01 36.47
C THR A 244 -22.46 20.77 35.09
N GLU A 245 -21.67 20.95 34.03
CA GLU A 245 -22.09 20.84 32.63
C GLU A 245 -21.66 19.50 32.00
N TYR A 246 -21.05 18.61 32.79
CA TYR A 246 -20.61 17.30 32.36
C TYR A 246 -21.81 16.43 31.99
N ASP A 247 -21.76 15.91 30.77
CA ASP A 247 -22.67 14.90 30.27
C ASP A 247 -21.88 13.84 29.50
N ALA A 248 -22.54 12.71 29.22
CA ALA A 248 -21.94 11.58 28.53
C ALA A 248 -21.31 11.95 27.20
N ARG A 249 -21.95 12.85 26.44
CA ARG A 249 -21.51 13.23 25.11
C ARG A 249 -20.27 14.12 25.19
N LYS A 250 -20.31 15.19 25.98
CA LYS A 250 -19.21 16.15 26.11
C LYS A 250 -17.94 15.52 26.68
N ILE A 251 -18.07 14.63 27.66
CA ILE A 251 -16.91 13.92 28.21
C ILE A 251 -16.33 12.94 27.17
N SER A 252 -17.18 12.25 26.42
CA SER A 252 -16.72 11.39 25.33
C SER A 252 -16.01 12.20 24.23
N GLU A 253 -16.59 13.32 23.82
CA GLU A 253 -15.99 14.25 22.84
C GLU A 253 -14.66 14.81 23.32
N MET A 254 -14.57 15.28 24.56
CA MET A 254 -13.36 15.87 25.12
C MET A 254 -12.23 14.84 25.28
N ILE A 255 -12.46 13.78 26.05
CA ILE A 255 -11.42 12.78 26.31
C ILE A 255 -11.12 11.99 25.03
N GLY A 256 -12.12 11.71 24.21
CA GLY A 256 -11.95 11.07 22.89
C GLY A 256 -11.09 11.89 21.95
N SER A 257 -11.26 13.22 21.92
CA SER A 257 -10.42 14.10 21.09
C SER A 257 -8.98 14.19 21.62
N ILE A 258 -8.79 14.23 22.93
CA ILE A 258 -7.46 14.18 23.55
C ILE A 258 -6.78 12.84 23.23
N ALA A 259 -7.49 11.74 23.45
CA ALA A 259 -7.02 10.39 23.14
C ALA A 259 -6.73 10.22 21.63
N TYR A 260 -7.54 10.81 20.76
CA TYR A 260 -7.29 10.85 19.33
C TYR A 260 -5.93 11.48 19.04
N VAL A 261 -5.67 12.66 19.60
CA VAL A 261 -4.37 13.33 19.43
C VAL A 261 -3.24 12.46 19.96
N HIS A 262 -3.42 11.86 21.13
CA HIS A 262 -2.40 11.00 21.75
C HIS A 262 -2.03 9.78 20.89
N ASN A 263 -3.02 9.16 20.23
CA ASN A 263 -2.83 7.90 19.50
C ASN A 263 -2.44 8.10 18.03
N TRP A 264 -2.83 9.21 17.41
CA TRP A 264 -2.57 9.48 15.99
C TRP A 264 -1.38 10.41 15.74
N HIS A 265 -0.98 11.21 16.73
CA HIS A 265 0.13 12.16 16.56
C HIS A 265 1.34 11.73 17.39
N CYS A 266 2.52 11.75 16.77
CA CYS A 266 3.78 11.55 17.48
C CYS A 266 4.13 12.82 18.29
N PHE A 267 4.02 12.73 19.61
CA PHE A 267 4.46 13.78 20.54
C PHE A 267 5.91 14.19 20.27
N GLY A 268 6.19 15.50 20.35
CA GLY A 268 7.54 16.06 20.25
C GLY A 268 8.05 16.34 18.83
N MET A 269 7.21 16.26 17.80
CA MET A 269 7.56 16.64 16.42
C MET A 269 7.48 18.15 16.16
N LYS A 270 7.90 18.99 17.12
CA LYS A 270 7.98 20.44 16.92
C LYS A 270 8.84 20.75 15.69
N LEU A 271 8.31 21.58 14.78
CA LEU A 271 9.16 22.54 14.08
C LEU A 271 9.63 23.53 15.15
N SER A 272 10.93 23.67 15.36
CA SER A 272 11.43 24.86 16.06
C SER A 272 11.13 26.06 15.16
N THR A 273 9.95 26.65 15.31
CA THR A 273 9.60 27.97 14.78
C THR A 273 10.14 29.08 15.67
N ASP A 274 10.75 28.75 16.81
CA ASP A 274 11.35 29.73 17.70
C ASP A 274 12.62 30.31 17.07
N SER A 275 12.44 31.48 16.45
CA SER A 275 13.49 32.46 16.15
C SER A 275 14.21 32.98 17.41
N ASP A 276 13.80 32.55 18.62
CA ASP A 276 14.39 32.94 19.90
C ASP A 276 15.51 31.98 20.38
N ASP A 277 15.77 30.90 19.63
CA ASP A 277 16.73 29.86 20.03
C ASP A 277 18.20 30.18 19.69
N GLU A 278 18.50 31.43 19.25
CA GLU A 278 19.87 31.92 19.06
C GLU A 278 20.69 31.97 20.37
N LYS A 279 20.05 31.75 21.54
CA LYS A 279 20.75 31.69 22.83
C LYS A 279 21.15 30.26 23.26
N GLY A 280 20.88 29.25 22.44
CA GLY A 280 21.06 27.81 22.76
C GLY A 280 22.11 27.04 21.93
N GLY A 281 23.17 27.67 21.43
CA GLY A 281 24.53 27.11 21.26
C GLY A 281 24.82 25.84 20.41
N LEU A 282 23.86 25.14 19.80
CA LEU A 282 24.13 23.93 18.99
C LEU A 282 23.71 24.11 17.53
N SER A 283 24.62 23.78 16.60
CA SER A 283 24.33 23.81 15.16
C SER A 283 23.35 22.71 14.73
N ALA A 284 22.73 22.85 13.55
CA ALA A 284 21.80 21.86 13.00
C ALA A 284 22.46 20.46 12.85
N GLU A 285 23.73 20.42 12.46
CA GLU A 285 24.53 19.20 12.36
C GLU A 285 24.75 18.56 13.74
N GLU A 286 24.96 19.37 14.78
CA GLU A 286 25.15 18.90 16.16
C GLU A 286 23.84 18.39 16.77
N ARG A 287 22.71 19.03 16.44
CA ARG A 287 21.36 18.56 16.80
C ARG A 287 21.05 17.21 16.15
N LEU A 288 21.36 17.05 14.85
CA LEU A 288 21.21 15.77 14.14
C LEU A 288 22.13 14.69 14.71
N LEU A 289 23.39 15.00 15.00
CA LEU A 289 24.32 14.05 15.63
C LEU A 289 23.82 13.58 17.00
N ARG A 290 23.35 14.51 17.85
CA ARG A 290 22.79 14.15 19.15
C ARG A 290 21.53 13.30 19.03
N TRP A 291 20.68 13.59 18.04
CA TRP A 291 19.51 12.76 17.77
C TRP A 291 19.92 11.34 17.34
N LEU A 292 20.86 11.19 16.41
CA LEU A 292 21.40 9.88 16.00
C LEU A 292 22.00 9.12 17.19
N GLN A 293 22.77 9.80 18.05
CA GLN A 293 23.33 9.22 19.28
C GLN A 293 22.25 8.79 20.27
N ALA A 294 21.17 9.57 20.43
CA ALA A 294 20.03 9.22 21.27
C ALA A 294 19.29 7.98 20.75
N GLN A 295 19.36 7.72 19.44
CA GLN A 295 18.87 6.50 18.82
C GLN A 295 19.87 5.33 18.85
N GLY A 296 20.99 5.49 19.58
CA GLY A 296 22.00 4.44 19.78
C GLY A 296 22.96 4.25 18.61
N ILE A 297 23.03 5.19 17.65
CA ILE A 297 23.95 5.10 16.51
C ILE A 297 25.33 5.61 16.91
N ASP A 298 26.37 4.81 16.64
CA ASP A 298 27.75 5.26 16.77
C ASP A 298 28.06 6.30 15.69
N THR A 299 28.37 7.52 16.14
CA THR A 299 28.65 8.67 15.29
C THR A 299 30.12 9.09 15.32
N ALA A 300 31.00 8.30 15.95
CA ALA A 300 32.43 8.63 16.10
C ALA A 300 33.15 8.91 14.77
N ASN A 301 32.71 8.24 13.69
CA ASN A 301 33.29 8.37 12.35
C ASN A 301 32.50 9.27 11.39
N VAL A 302 31.44 9.93 11.86
CA VAL A 302 30.57 10.75 11.02
C VAL A 302 31.08 12.19 10.96
N GLY A 303 31.64 12.59 9.81
CA GLY A 303 32.14 13.96 9.61
C GLY A 303 30.99 14.97 9.46
N LYS A 304 31.07 16.15 10.12
CA LYS A 304 30.03 17.19 10.09
C LYS A 304 29.57 17.57 8.67
N LYS A 305 30.49 17.69 7.70
CA LYS A 305 30.18 18.00 6.29
C LYS A 305 29.36 16.91 5.57
N SER A 306 29.39 15.67 6.05
CA SER A 306 28.63 14.56 5.45
C SER A 306 27.13 14.62 5.80
N LEU A 307 26.76 15.40 6.82
CA LEU A 307 25.40 15.55 7.32
C LEU A 307 24.59 16.62 6.59
N ASP A 308 25.26 17.57 5.95
CA ASP A 308 24.66 18.66 5.16
C ASP A 308 23.62 18.19 4.15
N LYS A 309 23.81 16.99 3.57
CA LYS A 309 22.89 16.43 2.58
C LYS A 309 21.55 15.98 3.18
N TYR A 310 21.52 15.68 4.47
CA TYR A 310 20.33 15.25 5.20
C TYR A 310 19.57 16.42 5.85
N LEU A 311 20.16 17.62 5.83
CA LEU A 311 19.60 18.85 6.38
C LEU A 311 18.92 19.73 5.30
N LYS A 312 18.56 19.13 4.16
CA LYS A 312 18.03 19.84 2.97
C LYS A 312 16.61 19.40 2.63
N GLY A 313 15.63 20.24 2.96
CA GLY A 313 14.34 20.36 2.26
C GLY A 313 13.44 19.12 2.20
N ARG A 314 13.72 18.06 2.97
CA ARG A 314 12.89 16.86 3.06
C ARG A 314 12.82 16.37 4.52
N PRO A 315 11.70 15.80 4.95
CA PRO A 315 11.66 15.05 6.20
C PRO A 315 12.70 13.94 6.16
N LEU A 316 13.57 13.91 7.16
CA LEU A 316 14.59 12.87 7.27
C LEU A 316 13.98 11.71 8.04
N TYR A 317 14.10 10.50 7.49
CA TYR A 317 13.70 9.29 8.18
C TYR A 317 14.94 8.44 8.44
N LEU A 318 15.05 7.94 9.66
CA LEU A 318 16.08 7.02 10.07
C LEU A 318 15.49 5.63 10.18
N LYS A 319 15.99 4.72 9.35
CA LYS A 319 15.68 3.30 9.47
C LYS A 319 16.68 2.65 10.41
N ILE A 320 16.22 2.15 11.55
CA ILE A 320 17.00 1.35 12.51
C ILE A 320 16.39 -0.03 12.60
N GLY A 321 17.04 -1.01 11.96
CA GLY A 321 16.42 -2.32 11.71
C GLY A 321 15.11 -2.15 10.94
N MET A 322 14.00 -2.58 11.54
CA MET A 322 12.65 -2.47 10.97
C MET A 322 11.87 -1.21 11.35
N GLN A 323 12.45 -0.30 12.15
CA GLN A 323 11.75 0.92 12.55
C GLN A 323 12.20 2.08 11.68
N THR A 324 11.25 2.71 11.01
CA THR A 324 11.46 4.00 10.36
C THR A 324 11.02 5.08 11.33
N ILE A 325 11.98 5.82 11.88
CA ILE A 325 11.74 6.93 12.80
C ILE A 325 11.94 8.22 12.03
N GLN A 326 10.94 9.09 12.01
CA GLN A 326 11.14 10.42 11.47
C GLN A 326 12.06 11.22 12.40
N ALA A 327 13.13 11.78 11.84
CA ALA A 327 13.95 12.74 12.54
C ALA A 327 13.14 14.00 12.82
N PRO A 328 13.37 14.66 13.97
CA PRO A 328 12.83 15.99 14.23
C PRO A 328 13.16 16.94 13.06
N SER A 329 12.30 17.92 12.81
CA SER A 329 12.55 18.91 11.77
C SER A 329 13.65 19.86 12.23
N ILE A 330 14.91 19.45 12.05
CA ILE A 330 16.11 20.16 12.55
C ILE A 330 16.42 21.42 11.73
N VAL A 331 15.91 21.50 10.49
CA VAL A 331 16.03 22.66 9.60
C VAL A 331 14.67 22.97 9.00
N ALA A 332 14.33 24.24 8.89
CA ALA A 332 13.11 24.66 8.23
C ALA A 332 13.12 24.22 6.76
N LEU A 333 12.03 23.60 6.30
CA LEU A 333 11.89 23.24 4.89
C LEU A 333 11.98 24.50 4.05
N ARG A 334 12.73 24.49 2.96
CA ARG A 334 12.87 25.62 2.03
C ARG A 334 12.46 25.17 0.64
N ASN A 335 11.73 26.02 -0.08
CA ASN A 335 11.34 25.76 -1.45
C ASN A 335 12.56 25.82 -2.40
N SER A 336 12.36 25.51 -3.68
CA SER A 336 13.38 25.57 -4.73
C SER A 336 13.99 26.96 -4.96
N GLU A 337 13.41 28.01 -4.36
CA GLU A 337 13.90 29.40 -4.40
C GLU A 337 14.62 29.80 -3.11
N GLY A 338 14.83 28.86 -2.17
CA GLY A 338 15.51 29.10 -0.90
C GLY A 338 14.65 29.79 0.17
N LYS A 339 13.36 30.00 -0.09
CA LYS A 339 12.41 30.60 0.86
C LYS A 339 11.86 29.52 1.79
N GLU A 340 11.80 29.83 3.07
CA GLU A 340 11.26 28.96 4.12
C GLU A 340 9.79 28.63 3.86
N LEU A 341 9.49 27.34 3.71
CA LEU A 341 8.16 26.78 3.62
C LEU A 341 7.54 26.86 5.01
N GLN A 342 6.53 27.73 5.16
CA GLN A 342 5.61 27.62 6.28
C GLN A 342 4.80 26.35 6.07
N LEU A 343 5.18 25.30 6.80
CA LEU A 343 4.33 24.13 6.94
C LEU A 343 3.05 24.57 7.67
N PRO A 344 1.90 23.93 7.39
CA PRO A 344 0.71 24.15 8.21
C PRO A 344 1.07 23.92 9.68
N PRO A 345 0.39 24.57 10.64
CA PRO A 345 0.61 24.28 12.05
C PRO A 345 0.32 22.80 12.27
N GLY A 346 1.37 21.99 12.29
CA GLY A 346 1.39 20.63 12.82
C GLY A 346 1.52 20.65 14.34
N ASP A 347 1.24 21.79 14.96
CA ASP A 347 1.35 22.03 16.38
C ASP A 347 0.20 21.32 17.07
N VAL A 348 0.46 20.10 17.52
CA VAL A 348 -0.29 19.55 18.63
C VAL A 348 -0.07 20.49 19.81
N LEU A 349 -1.14 21.07 20.33
CA LEU A 349 -1.14 21.92 21.52
C LEU A 349 -0.90 21.07 22.78
N GLU A 350 0.26 20.42 22.88
CA GLU A 350 0.59 19.44 23.91
C GLU A 350 0.50 20.05 25.32
N ALA A 351 0.96 21.29 25.48
CA ALA A 351 0.92 21.99 26.75
C ALA A 351 -0.53 22.30 27.17
N GLU A 352 -1.35 22.77 26.23
CA GLU A 352 -2.75 23.10 26.47
C GLU A 352 -3.60 21.85 26.71
N ILE A 353 -3.32 20.75 26.00
CA ILE A 353 -3.94 19.44 26.25
C ILE A 353 -3.58 18.98 27.67
N PHE A 354 -2.30 19.05 28.04
CA PHE A 354 -1.85 18.68 29.37
C PHE A 354 -2.51 19.53 30.46
N GLU A 355 -2.55 20.85 30.29
CA GLU A 355 -3.19 21.78 31.23
C GLU A 355 -4.70 21.53 31.35
N THR A 356 -5.39 21.32 30.22
CA THR A 356 -6.82 20.96 30.19
C THR A 356 -7.05 19.66 30.95
N MET A 357 -6.17 18.68 30.77
CA MET A 357 -6.27 17.39 31.46
C MET A 357 -6.03 17.54 32.96
N GLN A 358 -5.01 18.32 33.37
CA GLN A 358 -4.76 18.61 34.78
C GLN A 358 -5.94 19.33 35.45
N LEU A 359 -6.59 20.26 34.74
CA LEU A 359 -7.73 21.02 35.24
C LEU A 359 -8.93 20.11 35.54
N HIS A 360 -9.22 19.15 34.66
CA HIS A 360 -10.43 18.33 34.74
C HIS A 360 -10.23 16.93 35.33
N ARG A 361 -8.99 16.43 35.49
CA ARG A 361 -8.73 15.02 35.86
C ARG A 361 -9.51 14.55 37.09
N ARG A 362 -9.54 15.33 38.18
CA ARG A 362 -10.19 14.92 39.43
C ARG A 362 -11.70 14.90 39.28
N SER A 363 -12.27 15.96 38.72
CA SER A 363 -13.72 16.08 38.53
C SER A 363 -14.26 15.05 37.54
N ILE A 364 -13.51 14.70 36.49
CA ILE A 364 -13.87 13.64 35.55
C ILE A 364 -13.89 12.28 36.24
N VAL A 365 -12.84 11.94 37.01
CA VAL A 365 -12.77 10.65 37.71
C VAL A 365 -13.92 10.52 38.71
N ASP A 366 -14.18 11.55 39.51
CA ASP A 366 -15.29 11.56 40.47
C ASP A 366 -16.65 11.43 39.77
N TRP A 367 -16.82 12.12 38.63
CA TRP A 367 -18.04 12.04 37.83
C TRP A 367 -18.25 10.66 37.21
N LEU A 368 -17.21 10.07 36.61
CA LEU A 368 -17.26 8.71 36.05
C LEU A 368 -17.54 7.67 37.13
N ALA A 369 -16.95 7.80 38.32
CA ALA A 369 -17.21 6.92 39.46
C ALA A 369 -18.66 7.02 39.97
N GLY A 370 -19.28 8.20 39.85
CA GLY A 370 -20.68 8.44 40.22
C GLY A 370 -21.71 7.93 39.22
N LEU A 371 -21.32 7.54 38.00
CA LEU A 371 -22.25 7.07 36.98
C LEU A 371 -22.65 5.59 37.18
N PRO A 372 -23.91 5.21 36.83
CA PRO A 372 -24.28 3.81 36.70
C PRO A 372 -23.36 3.09 35.71
N LYS A 373 -23.01 1.83 36.00
CA LYS A 373 -22.09 1.00 35.19
C LYS A 373 -22.44 1.03 33.68
N THR A 374 -23.73 0.93 33.33
CA THR A 374 -24.18 0.96 31.93
C THR A 374 -23.85 2.28 31.24
N ASN A 375 -24.06 3.42 31.91
CA ASN A 375 -23.76 4.74 31.33
C ASN A 375 -22.25 4.97 31.26
N ARG A 376 -21.51 4.52 32.27
CA ARG A 376 -20.05 4.56 32.28
C ARG A 376 -19.45 3.78 31.10
N ASN A 377 -19.95 2.57 30.84
CA ASN A 377 -19.51 1.77 29.70
C ASN A 377 -19.76 2.49 28.36
N LYS A 378 -20.92 3.16 28.20
CA LYS A 378 -21.22 3.95 27.00
C LYS A 378 -20.26 5.12 26.81
N VAL A 379 -19.94 5.85 27.89
CA VAL A 379 -18.96 6.95 27.83
C VAL A 379 -17.58 6.43 27.44
N LEU A 380 -17.09 5.38 28.10
CA LEU A 380 -15.79 4.79 27.82
C LEU A 380 -15.71 4.23 26.38
N GLY A 381 -16.79 3.58 25.91
CA GLY A 381 -16.92 3.14 24.52
C GLY A 381 -16.90 4.30 23.53
N GLY A 382 -17.63 5.39 23.83
CA GLY A 382 -17.65 6.61 23.01
C GLY A 382 -16.28 7.29 22.91
N ILE A 383 -15.51 7.34 24.00
CA ILE A 383 -14.12 7.84 24.00
C ILE A 383 -13.27 7.04 23.01
N VAL A 384 -13.32 5.70 23.09
CA VAL A 384 -12.55 4.83 22.20
C VAL A 384 -13.02 4.95 20.74
N GLN A 385 -14.33 5.05 20.50
CA GLN A 385 -14.87 5.25 19.15
C GLN A 385 -14.30 6.53 18.49
N ILE A 386 -14.26 7.62 19.25
CA ILE A 386 -13.71 8.90 18.76
C ILE A 386 -12.20 8.78 18.57
N ALA A 387 -11.47 8.24 19.56
CA ALA A 387 -10.03 8.09 19.50
C ALA A 387 -9.59 7.21 18.32
N LEU A 388 -10.29 6.11 18.07
CA LEU A 388 -9.94 5.14 17.04
C LEU A 388 -10.61 5.39 15.68
N ARG A 389 -11.50 6.39 15.58
CA ARG A 389 -12.39 6.60 14.42
C ARG A 389 -13.18 5.33 14.05
N SER A 390 -13.60 4.57 15.05
CA SER A 390 -14.27 3.29 14.86
C SER A 390 -15.78 3.45 14.74
N ASN A 391 -16.37 2.72 13.78
CA ASN A 391 -17.82 2.60 13.61
C ASN A 391 -18.42 1.42 14.39
N GLU A 392 -17.61 0.69 15.17
CA GLU A 392 -18.11 -0.45 15.95
C GLU A 392 -19.05 -0.01 17.07
N GLN A 393 -20.11 -0.79 17.31
CA GLN A 393 -21.04 -0.55 18.42
C GLN A 393 -20.39 -0.88 19.77
N ALA A 394 -19.75 0.11 20.39
CA ALA A 394 -19.07 -0.01 21.67
C ALA A 394 -20.04 -0.11 22.87
N ASP A 395 -21.36 0.02 22.64
CA ASP A 395 -22.41 -0.10 23.66
C ASP A 395 -22.45 -1.46 24.37
N THR A 396 -21.84 -2.48 23.76
CA THR A 396 -21.77 -3.85 24.28
C THR A 396 -20.53 -4.13 25.12
N TRP A 397 -19.57 -3.21 25.17
CA TRP A 397 -18.29 -3.43 25.84
C TRP A 397 -18.42 -3.32 27.36
N GLU A 398 -17.77 -4.24 28.07
CA GLU A 398 -17.75 -4.22 29.53
C GLU A 398 -16.43 -3.66 30.03
N TRP A 399 -16.51 -2.49 30.67
CA TRP A 399 -15.36 -1.85 31.29
C TRP A 399 -15.31 -2.13 32.79
N LEU A 400 -14.15 -2.60 33.24
CA LEU A 400 -13.84 -2.90 34.63
C LEU A 400 -12.80 -1.90 35.14
N GLU A 401 -13.12 -1.23 36.25
CA GLU A 401 -12.20 -0.32 36.93
C GLU A 401 -11.05 -1.10 37.58
N GLU A 402 -9.81 -0.62 37.44
CA GLU A 402 -8.65 -1.30 38.03
C GLU A 402 -8.62 -1.11 39.57
N SER A 403 -8.43 -2.21 40.29
CA SER A 403 -8.38 -2.19 41.75
C SER A 403 -7.02 -1.73 42.30
N GLY A 404 -7.00 -0.80 43.26
CA GLY A 404 -5.80 -0.41 44.01
C GLY A 404 -5.63 1.10 44.17
N VAL A 405 -4.61 1.53 44.94
CA VAL A 405 -4.36 2.94 45.28
C VAL A 405 -4.02 3.80 44.04
N GLY A 406 -3.57 3.18 42.94
CA GLY A 406 -3.25 3.84 41.66
C GLY A 406 -4.21 3.52 40.50
N GLY A 407 -5.35 2.86 40.79
CA GLY A 407 -6.31 2.40 39.77
C GLY A 407 -7.50 3.33 39.54
N ALA A 408 -7.67 4.37 40.36
CA ALA A 408 -8.78 5.32 40.20
C ALA A 408 -8.76 5.96 38.80
N GLY A 409 -9.90 5.92 38.10
CA GLY A 409 -9.99 6.47 36.74
C GLY A 409 -9.37 5.61 35.63
N LYS A 410 -8.82 4.44 35.96
CA LYS A 410 -8.29 3.47 34.98
C LYS A 410 -9.28 2.35 34.76
N TYR A 411 -9.56 2.05 33.50
CA TYR A 411 -10.56 1.08 33.08
C TYR A 411 -9.96 0.08 32.10
N SER A 412 -10.39 -1.17 32.19
CA SER A 412 -9.96 -2.26 31.31
C SER A 412 -11.16 -2.93 30.66
N CYS A 413 -11.07 -3.18 29.36
CA CYS A 413 -12.03 -3.94 28.57
C CYS A 413 -11.38 -5.25 28.15
N ARG A 414 -11.80 -6.37 28.75
CA ARG A 414 -11.19 -7.69 28.48
C ARG A 414 -11.51 -8.20 27.09
N GLN A 415 -12.71 -7.90 26.58
CA GLN A 415 -13.15 -8.33 25.26
C GLN A 415 -12.26 -7.77 24.15
N GLN A 416 -11.84 -6.50 24.28
CA GLN A 416 -11.02 -5.80 23.28
C GLN A 416 -9.54 -5.72 23.66
N GLU A 417 -9.16 -6.27 24.82
CA GLU A 417 -7.81 -6.19 25.39
C GLU A 417 -7.29 -4.74 25.54
N LEU A 418 -8.21 -3.80 25.74
CA LEU A 418 -7.94 -2.37 25.85
C LEU A 418 -7.90 -1.92 27.31
N LYS A 419 -7.07 -0.91 27.57
CA LYS A 419 -7.07 -0.13 28.81
C LYS A 419 -7.21 1.34 28.48
N LEU A 420 -7.94 2.06 29.31
CA LEU A 420 -8.16 3.49 29.18
C LEU A 420 -7.89 4.16 30.52
N ASP A 421 -7.00 5.15 30.52
CA ASP A 421 -6.77 6.02 31.66
C ASP A 421 -7.50 7.35 31.43
N ALA A 422 -8.59 7.57 32.17
CA ALA A 422 -9.39 8.78 32.05
C ALA A 422 -8.71 10.02 32.68
N GLN A 423 -7.61 9.84 33.42
CA GLN A 423 -6.84 10.95 33.98
C GLN A 423 -5.88 11.56 32.96
N THR A 424 -5.39 10.76 32.02
CA THR A 424 -4.40 11.17 31.00
C THR A 424 -4.99 11.18 29.60
N GLY A 425 -6.08 10.46 29.35
CA GLY A 425 -6.61 10.24 28.00
C GLY A 425 -5.86 9.15 27.23
N GLU A 426 -4.97 8.41 27.88
CA GLU A 426 -4.19 7.35 27.23
C GLU A 426 -5.04 6.09 27.03
N ILE A 427 -4.87 5.48 25.86
CA ILE A 427 -5.48 4.19 25.52
C ILE A 427 -4.37 3.21 25.17
N LEU A 428 -4.34 2.07 25.86
CA LEU A 428 -3.32 1.05 25.69
C LEU A 428 -3.97 -0.26 25.23
N TRP A 429 -3.25 -1.02 24.41
CA TRP A 429 -3.61 -2.39 24.05
C TRP A 429 -2.61 -3.34 24.69
N ARG A 430 -3.07 -4.27 25.55
CA ARG A 430 -2.19 -5.16 26.35
C ARG A 430 -1.05 -4.47 27.13
N ASN A 431 -1.28 -3.22 27.56
CA ASN A 431 -0.29 -2.32 28.18
C ASN A 431 0.75 -1.71 27.24
N ASP A 432 0.66 -1.97 25.94
CA ASP A 432 1.44 -1.27 24.92
C ASP A 432 0.65 -0.07 24.38
N GLU A 433 1.40 0.97 24.00
CA GLU A 433 0.85 2.16 23.33
C GLU A 433 0.18 1.76 22.01
N LEU A 434 -1.02 2.31 21.78
CA LEU A 434 -1.64 2.26 20.47
C LEU A 434 -0.89 3.19 19.51
N LYS A 435 -0.59 2.68 18.32
CA LYS A 435 0.10 3.45 17.28
C LYS A 435 -0.67 3.33 15.97
N PRO A 436 -0.60 4.33 15.08
CA PRO A 436 -1.07 4.15 13.72
C PRO A 436 -0.33 2.96 13.10
N VAL A 437 -1.00 2.23 12.21
CA VAL A 437 -0.34 1.21 11.41
C VAL A 437 0.82 1.88 10.64
N PRO A 438 2.05 1.34 10.71
CA PRO A 438 3.19 1.93 10.02
C PRO A 438 2.92 2.12 8.53
N ASP A 439 3.35 3.26 7.97
CA ASP A 439 3.22 3.54 6.54
C ASP A 439 3.88 2.49 5.66
N SER A 440 4.93 1.82 6.16
CA SER A 440 5.57 0.69 5.47
C SER A 440 4.57 -0.44 5.21
N MET A 441 3.64 -0.70 6.14
CA MET A 441 2.62 -1.73 6.01
C MET A 441 1.43 -1.29 5.17
N THR A 442 0.99 -0.03 5.29
CA THR A 442 -0.21 0.44 4.57
C THR A 442 0.00 0.53 3.06
N GLN A 443 1.25 0.69 2.61
CA GLN A 443 1.61 0.77 1.20
C GLN A 443 1.54 -0.57 0.44
N TYR A 444 1.48 -1.71 1.14
CA TYR A 444 1.38 -3.01 0.48
C TYR A 444 0.01 -3.20 -0.18
N ALA A 445 0.01 -3.75 -1.40
CA ALA A 445 -1.22 -4.11 -2.10
C ALA A 445 -2.10 -5.08 -1.28
N ASP A 446 -1.48 -5.97 -0.49
CA ASP A 446 -2.19 -6.93 0.36
C ASP A 446 -2.93 -6.25 1.51
N PHE A 447 -2.37 -5.17 2.08
CA PHE A 447 -3.07 -4.34 3.05
C PHE A 447 -4.26 -3.64 2.39
N MET A 448 -4.02 -2.98 1.26
CA MET A 448 -5.05 -2.24 0.52
C MET A 448 -6.19 -3.14 0.04
N ALA A 449 -5.90 -4.40 -0.30
CA ALA A 449 -6.91 -5.38 -0.72
C ALA A 449 -7.89 -5.74 0.40
N ILE A 450 -7.44 -5.75 1.66
CA ILE A 450 -8.27 -6.13 2.82
C ILE A 450 -8.87 -4.90 3.51
N PHE A 451 -8.07 -3.86 3.70
CA PHE A 451 -8.42 -2.70 4.53
C PHE A 451 -8.72 -1.44 3.71
N GLY A 452 -8.43 -1.41 2.40
CA GLY A 452 -8.53 -0.21 1.58
C GLY A 452 -7.64 0.92 2.08
N ASN A 453 -8.06 2.16 1.85
CA ASN A 453 -7.33 3.37 2.29
C ASN A 453 -7.64 3.76 3.75
N ASN A 454 -8.13 2.83 4.56
CA ASN A 454 -8.49 3.13 5.94
C ASN A 454 -7.23 3.34 6.78
N SER A 455 -7.17 4.46 7.50
CA SER A 455 -6.20 4.64 8.57
C SER A 455 -6.62 3.79 9.76
N LEU A 456 -5.75 2.88 10.20
CA LEU A 456 -6.02 1.94 11.29
C LEU A 456 -4.99 2.09 12.40
N HIS A 457 -5.34 1.59 13.59
CA HIS A 457 -4.40 1.45 14.71
C HIS A 457 -3.95 0.03 14.88
N CYS A 458 -2.74 -0.10 15.44
CA CYS A 458 -2.20 -1.37 15.83
C CYS A 458 -1.56 -1.32 17.22
N GLY A 459 -1.57 -2.48 17.86
CA GLY A 459 -0.73 -2.80 19.01
C GLY A 459 0.43 -3.70 18.58
N LEU A 460 1.60 -3.53 19.18
CA LEU A 460 2.75 -4.38 18.90
C LEU A 460 2.52 -5.79 19.47
N VAL A 461 2.64 -6.83 18.65
CA VAL A 461 2.60 -8.23 19.12
C VAL A 461 4.00 -8.72 19.42
N ALA A 462 4.91 -8.54 18.46
CA ALA A 462 6.30 -8.92 18.60
C ALA A 462 7.18 -8.13 17.63
N ARG A 463 8.42 -7.91 18.03
CA ARG A 463 9.47 -7.37 17.16
C ARG A 463 10.67 -8.31 17.19
N GLN A 464 11.07 -8.77 16.01
CA GLN A 464 12.21 -9.65 15.77
C GLN A 464 13.13 -8.98 14.75
N GLU A 465 14.29 -9.59 14.48
CA GLU A 465 15.31 -9.04 13.58
C GLU A 465 14.76 -8.80 12.15
N HIS A 466 14.08 -9.79 11.61
CA HIS A 466 13.54 -9.81 10.24
C HIS A 466 12.02 -9.63 10.15
N ARG A 467 11.35 -9.49 11.30
CA ARG A 467 9.88 -9.51 11.40
C ARG A 467 9.30 -8.48 12.38
N LEU A 468 8.33 -7.70 11.89
CA LEU A 468 7.52 -6.78 12.68
C LEU A 468 6.08 -7.28 12.68
N TRP A 469 5.58 -7.65 13.85
CA TRP A 469 4.24 -8.22 14.01
C TRP A 469 3.36 -7.32 14.84
N VAL A 470 2.27 -6.85 14.26
CA VAL A 470 1.29 -5.97 14.90
C VAL A 470 -0.12 -6.54 14.82
N ASN A 471 -0.96 -6.21 15.79
CA ASN A 471 -2.38 -6.59 15.85
C ASN A 471 -3.23 -5.37 15.51
N ILE A 472 -4.15 -5.48 14.56
CA ILE A 472 -5.08 -4.40 14.22
C ILE A 472 -6.17 -4.33 15.28
N VAL A 473 -6.22 -3.21 15.98
CA VAL A 473 -7.08 -3.03 17.15
C VAL A 473 -8.53 -2.93 16.73
N GLY A 474 -9.43 -3.58 17.47
CA GLY A 474 -10.85 -3.69 17.11
C GLY A 474 -11.11 -4.69 15.98
N THR A 475 -10.14 -5.54 15.61
CA THR A 475 -10.37 -6.56 14.59
C THR A 475 -9.69 -7.88 14.96
N ASP A 476 -10.07 -8.96 14.27
CA ASP A 476 -9.40 -10.25 14.34
C ASP A 476 -8.12 -10.31 13.48
N PHE A 477 -7.71 -9.20 12.86
CA PHE A 477 -6.59 -9.17 11.93
C PHE A 477 -5.26 -8.81 12.60
N GLN A 478 -4.20 -9.39 12.06
CA GLN A 478 -2.82 -9.08 12.42
C GLN A 478 -1.99 -8.89 11.16
N LEU A 479 -0.99 -8.03 11.23
CA LEU A 479 -0.06 -7.78 10.13
C LEU A 479 1.33 -8.24 10.54
N VAL A 480 2.00 -8.90 9.62
CA VAL A 480 3.39 -9.33 9.79
C VAL A 480 4.20 -8.82 8.61
N GLU A 481 4.95 -7.75 8.84
CA GLU A 481 5.92 -7.26 7.87
C GLU A 481 7.22 -8.05 8.02
N TRP A 482 7.80 -8.39 6.89
CA TRP A 482 9.07 -9.08 6.73
C TRP A 482 9.99 -8.26 5.87
N ASP A 483 11.27 -8.22 6.23
CA ASP A 483 12.30 -7.70 5.35
C ASP A 483 12.65 -8.67 4.21
N ASP A 484 13.46 -8.19 3.28
CA ASP A 484 13.97 -8.98 2.17
C ASP A 484 14.87 -10.14 2.66
N PRO A 485 14.86 -11.30 1.98
CA PRO A 485 15.86 -12.32 2.20
C PRO A 485 17.26 -11.76 1.91
N THR A 486 18.16 -11.86 2.89
CA THR A 486 19.54 -11.37 2.79
C THR A 486 20.47 -12.32 2.03
N ASP A 487 20.10 -13.60 1.94
CA ASP A 487 20.87 -14.66 1.27
C ASP A 487 20.25 -14.98 -0.10
N GLU A 488 21.10 -15.17 -1.11
CA GLU A 488 20.67 -15.48 -2.49
C GLU A 488 19.98 -16.85 -2.61
N VAL A 489 20.33 -17.79 -1.74
CA VAL A 489 19.85 -19.17 -1.74
C VAL A 489 18.83 -19.39 -0.62
N ASP A 490 19.13 -18.92 0.60
CA ASP A 490 18.21 -19.06 1.74
C ASP A 490 17.09 -18.03 1.72
N GLN A 491 16.11 -18.31 0.88
CA GLN A 491 14.92 -17.50 0.69
C GLN A 491 13.76 -17.90 1.62
N GLY A 492 14.01 -18.78 2.60
CA GLY A 492 13.04 -19.27 3.59
C GLY A 492 12.55 -20.71 3.34
N VAL A 493 11.38 -21.04 3.88
CA VAL A 493 10.82 -22.40 3.80
C VAL A 493 10.38 -22.73 2.39
N GLY A 494 10.74 -23.93 1.93
CA GLY A 494 10.42 -24.40 0.59
C GLY A 494 11.44 -23.98 -0.49
N ALA A 495 12.48 -23.23 -0.12
CA ALA A 495 13.58 -22.91 -1.02
C ALA A 495 14.38 -24.17 -1.43
N PRO A 496 14.80 -24.28 -2.70
CA PRO A 496 15.82 -25.25 -3.09
C PRO A 496 17.09 -25.06 -2.25
N VAL A 497 17.66 -26.16 -1.77
CA VAL A 497 18.89 -26.17 -0.97
C VAL A 497 20.07 -26.53 -1.85
N VAL A 498 21.24 -25.91 -1.69
CA VAL A 498 22.44 -26.27 -2.45
C VAL A 498 22.78 -27.75 -2.26
N TYR A 499 23.11 -28.43 -3.36
CA TYR A 499 23.62 -29.80 -3.33
C TYR A 499 25.15 -29.79 -3.40
N GLU A 500 25.81 -30.46 -2.46
CA GLU A 500 27.26 -30.67 -2.45
C GLU A 500 27.57 -32.16 -2.67
N PRO A 501 28.30 -32.53 -3.74
CA PRO A 501 28.72 -33.90 -3.98
C PRO A 501 29.68 -34.37 -2.87
N GLY A 502 29.31 -35.43 -2.13
CA GLY A 502 30.18 -36.06 -1.13
C GLY A 502 29.75 -35.95 0.34
N SER A 503 28.63 -35.29 0.65
CA SER A 503 28.10 -35.19 2.02
C SER A 503 27.28 -36.43 2.48
N VAL A 504 27.34 -37.55 1.76
CA VAL A 504 26.66 -38.80 2.16
C VAL A 504 27.74 -39.78 2.64
N GLY A 505 27.60 -40.21 3.90
CA GLY A 505 28.61 -40.85 4.72
C GLY A 505 29.43 -41.95 4.05
N ASN A 506 30.75 -41.78 4.15
CA ASN A 506 31.75 -42.85 4.15
C ASN A 506 32.84 -42.42 5.14
N SER A 507 32.52 -42.40 6.43
CA SER A 507 33.53 -42.51 7.49
C SER A 507 33.51 -43.95 7.98
N ASP A 508 34.31 -44.83 7.35
CA ASP A 508 34.73 -46.10 7.94
C ASP A 508 35.78 -45.86 9.07
N ASP A 509 35.68 -44.73 9.76
CA ASP A 509 36.48 -44.40 10.94
C ASP A 509 35.55 -44.48 12.16
N PRO A 510 35.71 -45.47 13.07
CA PRO A 510 34.77 -45.75 14.16
C PRO A 510 34.67 -44.64 15.23
N ASN A 511 35.25 -43.47 14.96
CA ASN A 511 35.44 -42.38 15.91
C ASN A 511 34.90 -41.03 15.40
N ASP A 512 34.27 -40.97 14.22
CA ASP A 512 33.69 -39.73 13.66
C ASP A 512 32.16 -39.73 13.80
N ASP A 513 31.71 -39.75 15.06
CA ASP A 513 30.30 -39.82 15.47
C ASP A 513 29.77 -38.43 15.89
N SER A 514 30.09 -37.39 15.13
CA SER A 514 29.62 -36.03 15.45
C SER A 514 29.39 -35.16 14.21
N GLN A 515 28.28 -35.39 13.50
CA GLN A 515 27.49 -34.23 13.08
C GLN A 515 26.93 -33.61 14.37
N GLU A 516 27.72 -32.77 15.03
CA GLU A 516 27.34 -32.04 16.22
C GLU A 516 26.10 -31.20 15.90
N LEU A 517 24.92 -31.74 16.19
CA LEU A 517 23.66 -31.03 16.07
C LEU A 517 23.73 -29.86 17.05
N LYS A 518 24.08 -28.68 16.55
CA LYS A 518 24.15 -27.46 17.35
C LYS A 518 22.83 -27.30 18.12
N MET A 519 22.93 -27.14 19.45
CA MET A 519 21.80 -26.89 20.35
C MET A 519 21.03 -25.63 19.93
N TYR A 520 21.75 -24.62 19.44
CA TYR A 520 21.18 -23.38 18.92
C TYR A 520 20.95 -23.45 17.41
N TRP A 521 19.76 -23.09 16.97
CA TRP A 521 19.43 -22.89 15.56
C TRP A 521 18.34 -21.84 15.39
N GLU A 522 18.36 -21.14 14.26
CA GLU A 522 17.32 -20.16 13.90
C GLU A 522 16.29 -20.79 12.97
N CYS A 523 15.01 -20.61 13.28
CA CYS A 523 13.94 -21.19 12.46
C CYS A 523 13.79 -20.44 11.14
N PRO A 524 13.87 -21.10 9.96
CA PRO A 524 13.77 -20.41 8.67
C PRO A 524 12.37 -19.86 8.36
N ALA A 525 11.33 -20.34 9.06
CA ALA A 525 9.96 -19.86 8.88
C ALA A 525 9.64 -18.59 9.68
N CYS A 526 10.13 -18.51 10.92
CA CYS A 526 9.74 -17.47 11.87
C CYS A 526 10.92 -16.69 12.45
N THR A 527 12.15 -17.00 12.00
CA THR A 527 13.44 -16.43 12.41
C THR A 527 13.68 -16.40 13.92
N CYS A 528 12.96 -17.25 14.66
CA CYS A 528 13.11 -17.35 16.10
C CYS A 528 14.29 -18.26 16.41
N ALA A 529 15.11 -17.83 17.37
CA ALA A 529 16.13 -18.67 17.99
C ALA A 529 15.47 -19.84 18.75
N ASN A 530 15.97 -21.05 18.53
CA ASN A 530 15.55 -22.25 19.24
C ASN A 530 16.78 -22.90 19.89
N PHE A 531 16.58 -23.45 21.08
CA PHE A 531 17.64 -24.06 21.90
C PHE A 531 17.50 -25.58 22.03
N ASN A 532 16.74 -26.20 21.13
CA ASN A 532 16.44 -27.64 21.13
C ASN A 532 17.09 -28.40 19.96
N GLY A 533 18.07 -27.78 19.30
CA GLY A 533 18.62 -28.29 18.05
C GLY A 533 19.37 -29.62 18.19
N ASP A 534 19.90 -29.92 19.36
CA ASP A 534 20.51 -31.20 19.70
C ASP A 534 19.54 -32.39 19.57
N ASN A 535 18.23 -32.14 19.53
CA ASN A 535 17.23 -33.14 19.20
C ASN A 535 17.13 -33.39 17.67
N PRO A 536 17.23 -34.64 17.19
CA PRO A 536 17.06 -34.96 15.76
C PRO A 536 15.65 -34.66 15.21
N ASN A 537 14.65 -34.57 16.08
CA ASN A 537 13.29 -34.15 15.75
C ASN A 537 12.98 -32.73 16.26
N ALA A 538 14.00 -31.88 16.41
CA ALA A 538 13.84 -30.49 16.81
C ALA A 538 12.82 -29.79 15.91
N ALA A 539 11.86 -29.11 16.51
CA ALA A 539 10.91 -28.24 15.82
C ALA A 539 10.94 -26.88 16.50
N CYS A 540 10.59 -25.83 15.76
CA CYS A 540 10.58 -24.49 16.33
C CYS A 540 9.51 -24.39 17.43
N ASP A 541 9.90 -23.95 18.63
CA ASP A 541 8.99 -23.83 19.78
C ASP A 541 7.91 -22.77 19.55
N VAL A 542 8.11 -21.85 18.59
CA VAL A 542 7.19 -20.75 18.27
C VAL A 542 6.21 -21.13 17.16
N CYS A 543 6.67 -21.77 16.08
CA CYS A 543 5.84 -22.01 14.89
C CYS A 543 5.74 -23.48 14.47
N GLY A 544 6.35 -24.41 15.21
CA GLY A 544 6.30 -25.84 14.93
C GLY A 544 7.08 -26.29 13.69
N THR A 545 7.78 -25.38 12.99
CA THR A 545 8.54 -25.73 11.77
C THR A 545 9.67 -26.69 12.14
N PRO A 546 9.79 -27.87 11.51
CA PRO A 546 10.85 -28.82 11.81
C PRO A 546 12.21 -28.29 11.40
N ARG A 547 13.24 -28.62 12.20
CA ARG A 547 14.64 -28.33 11.88
C ARG A 547 15.04 -29.15 10.67
N VAL A 548 15.41 -28.47 9.59
CA VAL A 548 16.06 -29.12 8.44
C VAL A 548 17.56 -28.99 8.64
N ALA A 549 18.31 -30.10 8.61
CA ALA A 549 19.77 -30.06 8.66
C ALA A 549 20.29 -29.30 7.43
N ARG A 550 20.81 -28.09 7.65
CA ARG A 550 21.40 -27.23 6.61
C ARG A 550 22.92 -27.32 6.70
N ALA A 551 23.60 -27.30 5.56
CA ALA A 551 25.04 -27.14 5.53
C ALA A 551 25.43 -25.79 6.19
N PRO A 552 26.47 -25.73 7.02
CA PRO A 552 26.91 -24.48 7.61
C PRO A 552 27.41 -23.50 6.53
N PRO A 553 27.33 -22.18 6.75
CA PRO A 553 28.05 -21.22 5.91
C PRO A 553 29.56 -21.49 6.01
N GLN A 554 30.23 -21.68 4.87
CA GLN A 554 31.65 -22.01 4.86
C GLN A 554 32.52 -20.78 5.21
N PRO A 555 33.53 -20.92 6.08
CA PRO A 555 34.60 -19.95 6.22
C PRO A 555 35.55 -20.03 5.01
N SER A 556 35.93 -18.86 4.49
CA SER A 556 36.87 -18.71 3.38
C SER A 556 38.22 -19.36 3.67
N ARG A 557 38.58 -20.40 2.91
CA ARG A 557 39.94 -20.97 2.90
C ARG A 557 40.45 -21.25 1.49
N GLY A 558 41.46 -20.47 1.11
CA GLY A 558 42.74 -20.97 0.59
C GLY A 558 42.80 -21.60 -0.80
N HIS A 559 43.13 -20.76 -1.80
CA HIS A 559 43.93 -21.04 -3.00
C HIS A 559 43.79 -22.39 -3.72
N ARG A 560 43.05 -22.37 -4.84
CA ARG A 560 43.48 -22.90 -6.14
C ARG A 560 42.83 -22.07 -7.27
N GLU A 561 43.61 -21.74 -8.29
CA GLU A 561 43.16 -20.99 -9.48
C GLU A 561 42.25 -21.84 -10.37
N GLU A 562 40.99 -22.00 -9.96
CA GLU A 562 39.85 -22.25 -10.83
C GLU A 562 38.82 -21.16 -10.50
N LYS A 563 37.95 -20.77 -11.45
CA LYS A 563 36.89 -19.77 -11.20
C LYS A 563 36.21 -20.11 -9.85
N PRO A 564 36.02 -19.15 -8.93
CA PRO A 564 35.42 -19.44 -7.63
C PRO A 564 34.06 -20.10 -7.86
N LYS A 565 33.92 -21.38 -7.50
CA LYS A 565 32.65 -22.11 -7.58
C LYS A 565 31.62 -21.34 -6.76
N GLN A 566 30.54 -20.92 -7.39
CA GLN A 566 29.44 -20.26 -6.70
C GLN A 566 28.53 -21.30 -6.04
N PRO A 567 27.85 -20.96 -4.93
CA PRO A 567 26.88 -21.86 -4.31
C PRO A 567 25.82 -22.33 -5.32
N GLY A 568 25.63 -23.64 -5.48
CA GLY A 568 24.66 -24.19 -6.43
C GLY A 568 25.20 -24.56 -7.82
N ASP A 569 26.50 -24.39 -8.07
CA ASP A 569 27.15 -24.84 -9.33
C ASP A 569 27.05 -26.36 -9.53
N ASP A 570 27.01 -27.13 -8.44
CA ASP A 570 26.88 -28.59 -8.48
C ASP A 570 25.39 -29.05 -8.44
N GLY A 571 24.43 -28.12 -8.31
CA GLY A 571 22.99 -28.36 -8.33
C GLY A 571 22.24 -28.08 -7.03
N PHE A 572 20.99 -28.57 -6.94
CA PHE A 572 20.07 -28.27 -5.84
C PHE A 572 19.25 -29.48 -5.38
N ARG A 573 18.89 -29.53 -4.10
CA ARG A 573 17.85 -30.41 -3.55
C ARG A 573 16.54 -29.65 -3.44
N TYR A 574 15.49 -30.15 -4.08
CA TYR A 574 14.17 -29.53 -4.08
C TYR A 574 13.07 -30.59 -4.05
N LEU A 575 12.10 -30.44 -3.14
CA LEU A 575 10.99 -31.39 -2.92
C LEU A 575 11.44 -32.85 -2.73
N GLY A 576 12.49 -33.06 -1.95
CA GLY A 576 13.04 -34.39 -1.67
C GLY A 576 13.82 -35.03 -2.83
N ARG A 577 13.97 -34.36 -3.97
CA ARG A 577 14.77 -34.83 -5.11
C ARG A 577 16.05 -34.01 -5.27
N VAL A 578 17.08 -34.62 -5.84
CA VAL A 578 18.35 -33.96 -6.17
C VAL A 578 18.37 -33.65 -7.67
N PHE A 579 18.76 -32.42 -8.01
CA PHE A 579 18.91 -31.89 -9.36
C PHE A 579 20.38 -31.52 -9.56
N SER A 580 21.15 -32.37 -10.23
CA SER A 580 22.61 -32.22 -10.36
C SER A 580 23.13 -32.45 -11.78
N ARG A 581 22.27 -32.81 -12.74
CA ARG A 581 22.68 -33.00 -14.15
C ARG A 581 22.49 -31.67 -14.90
N PRO A 582 23.55 -30.93 -15.26
CA PRO A 582 23.41 -29.67 -15.98
C PRO A 582 22.81 -29.92 -17.37
N PHE A 583 21.89 -29.05 -17.78
CA PHE A 583 21.23 -29.09 -19.08
C PHE A 583 21.61 -27.84 -19.86
N ASP A 584 22.44 -28.02 -20.87
CA ASP A 584 22.80 -26.97 -21.82
C ASP A 584 21.83 -26.97 -23.00
N ILE A 585 21.04 -25.91 -23.10
CA ILE A 585 20.09 -25.73 -24.20
C ILE A 585 20.80 -25.51 -25.53
N TYR A 586 22.07 -25.12 -25.57
CA TYR A 586 22.80 -24.81 -26.80
C TYR A 586 23.67 -25.97 -27.30
N SER A 587 23.72 -27.09 -26.57
CA SER A 587 24.53 -28.24 -26.97
C SER A 587 24.10 -28.80 -28.34
N GLU A 588 25.09 -29.05 -29.19
CA GLU A 588 24.95 -29.75 -30.47
C GLU A 588 25.10 -31.27 -30.31
N GLU A 589 25.53 -31.75 -29.14
CA GLU A 589 25.69 -33.17 -28.84
C GLU A 589 24.34 -33.86 -28.59
N GLU A 590 24.22 -35.12 -28.99
CA GLU A 590 23.02 -35.92 -28.71
C GLU A 590 22.84 -36.11 -27.20
N HIS A 591 21.60 -35.98 -26.72
CA HIS A 591 21.32 -36.13 -25.30
C HIS A 591 21.58 -37.59 -24.86
N PRO A 592 22.31 -37.84 -23.75
CA PRO A 592 22.77 -39.18 -23.37
C PRO A 592 21.65 -40.22 -23.16
N HIS A 593 20.41 -39.79 -22.93
CA HIS A 593 19.28 -40.66 -22.65
C HIS A 593 18.17 -40.48 -23.69
N ALA A 594 18.00 -41.47 -24.59
CA ALA A 594 16.99 -41.41 -25.65
C ALA A 594 15.55 -41.22 -25.13
N GLY A 595 15.21 -41.77 -23.96
CA GLY A 595 13.91 -41.60 -23.30
C GLY A 595 13.61 -40.17 -22.83
N GLU A 596 14.61 -39.30 -22.79
CA GLU A 596 14.54 -37.90 -22.38
C GLU A 596 14.49 -36.93 -23.59
N GLN A 597 14.73 -37.41 -24.81
CA GLN A 597 14.81 -36.58 -26.01
C GLN A 597 13.56 -35.71 -26.25
N TRP A 598 12.39 -36.23 -25.92
CA TRP A 598 11.12 -35.51 -26.10
C TRP A 598 11.07 -34.17 -25.36
N PHE A 599 11.73 -34.05 -24.18
CA PHE A 599 11.74 -32.78 -23.46
C PHE A 599 12.85 -31.88 -23.98
N VAL A 600 13.97 -32.45 -24.45
CA VAL A 600 15.04 -31.67 -25.09
C VAL A 600 14.48 -30.94 -26.30
N ASP A 601 13.66 -31.63 -27.09
CA ASP A 601 12.97 -31.04 -28.24
C ASP A 601 11.94 -29.96 -27.80
N LEU A 602 11.14 -30.23 -26.75
CA LEU A 602 10.12 -29.28 -26.29
C LEU A 602 10.69 -28.04 -25.60
N VAL A 603 11.52 -28.26 -24.57
CA VAL A 603 12.10 -27.23 -23.71
C VAL A 603 13.25 -26.53 -24.42
N GLY A 604 14.14 -27.28 -25.08
CA GLY A 604 15.29 -26.72 -25.79
C GLY A 604 14.86 -25.80 -26.95
N ASN A 605 13.90 -26.23 -27.78
CA ASN A 605 13.44 -25.38 -28.89
C ASN A 605 12.76 -24.09 -28.40
N ALA A 606 11.91 -24.19 -27.38
CA ALA A 606 11.26 -23.02 -26.82
C ALA A 606 12.26 -22.05 -26.15
N LEU A 607 13.19 -22.58 -25.34
CA LEU A 607 14.19 -21.75 -24.66
C LEU A 607 15.19 -21.12 -25.64
N ARG A 608 15.63 -21.81 -26.70
CA ARG A 608 16.53 -21.22 -27.73
C ARG A 608 15.88 -20.06 -28.47
N LEU A 609 14.57 -20.11 -28.70
CA LEU A 609 13.82 -19.02 -29.32
C LEU A 609 13.72 -17.81 -28.39
N MET A 610 13.54 -18.04 -27.09
CA MET A 610 13.44 -16.97 -26.08
C MET A 610 14.82 -16.40 -25.68
N TYR A 611 15.84 -17.26 -25.67
CA TYR A 611 17.22 -16.97 -25.31
C TYR A 611 18.14 -17.37 -26.46
N PRO A 612 18.22 -16.57 -27.54
CA PRO A 612 19.04 -16.91 -28.69
C PRO A 612 20.54 -16.95 -28.31
N PRO A 613 21.34 -17.79 -28.98
CA PRO A 613 22.78 -17.89 -28.72
C PRO A 613 23.56 -16.64 -29.18
N VAL A 614 22.93 -15.74 -29.96
CA VAL A 614 23.53 -14.49 -30.44
C VAL A 614 22.45 -13.40 -30.46
N PRO A 615 22.71 -12.18 -29.96
CA PRO A 615 23.94 -11.74 -29.28
C PRO A 615 24.07 -12.30 -27.84
N ASP A 616 25.29 -12.32 -27.29
CA ASP A 616 25.63 -12.99 -26.01
C ASP A 616 24.82 -12.46 -24.81
N ASP A 617 24.41 -11.19 -24.83
CA ASP A 617 23.57 -10.54 -23.81
C ASP A 617 22.13 -11.09 -23.77
N LYS A 618 21.73 -11.90 -24.76
CA LYS A 618 20.42 -12.58 -24.80
C LYS A 618 20.50 -14.07 -24.49
N LYS A 619 21.68 -14.60 -24.15
CA LYS A 619 21.82 -15.98 -23.70
C LYS A 619 21.14 -16.22 -22.36
N LEU A 620 20.79 -17.47 -22.09
CA LEU A 620 20.25 -17.87 -20.80
C LEU A 620 21.27 -17.56 -19.69
N PRO A 621 20.93 -16.73 -18.69
CA PRO A 621 21.92 -16.23 -17.71
C PRO A 621 22.20 -17.20 -16.55
N TYR A 622 21.62 -18.39 -16.56
CA TYR A 622 21.76 -19.38 -15.49
C TYR A 622 21.75 -20.82 -16.04
N THR A 623 22.33 -21.73 -15.26
CA THR A 623 22.32 -23.17 -15.57
C THR A 623 21.04 -23.82 -15.06
N LEU A 624 20.44 -24.66 -15.91
CA LEU A 624 19.32 -25.52 -15.54
C LEU A 624 19.83 -26.90 -15.15
N PHE A 625 19.28 -27.48 -14.09
CA PHE A 625 19.62 -28.82 -13.62
C PHE A 625 18.43 -29.77 -13.77
N LEU A 626 18.70 -30.93 -14.35
CA LEU A 626 17.83 -32.10 -14.40
C LEU A 626 17.97 -32.94 -13.11
N PRO A 627 16.97 -33.77 -12.78
CA PRO A 627 17.06 -34.72 -11.68
C PRO A 627 18.31 -35.61 -11.83
N SER A 628 18.99 -35.94 -10.73
CA SER A 628 20.20 -36.79 -10.75
C SER A 628 19.94 -38.13 -11.42
N ASP A 629 18.80 -38.75 -11.13
CA ASP A 629 18.34 -39.97 -11.78
C ASP A 629 17.69 -39.65 -13.14
N PRO A 630 18.06 -40.35 -14.23
CA PRO A 630 17.38 -40.24 -15.51
C PRO A 630 15.88 -40.56 -15.39
N LEU A 631 15.06 -39.87 -16.18
CA LEU A 631 13.62 -40.10 -16.22
C LEU A 631 13.33 -41.49 -16.80
N PRO A 632 12.31 -42.20 -16.29
CA PRO A 632 11.85 -43.44 -16.90
C PRO A 632 11.18 -43.17 -18.26
N ASP A 633 11.21 -44.14 -19.17
CA ASP A 633 10.65 -44.02 -20.52
C ASP A 633 9.16 -43.67 -20.57
N ASN A 634 8.41 -43.94 -19.49
CA ASN A 634 6.99 -43.61 -19.35
C ASN A 634 6.74 -42.29 -18.61
N ALA A 635 7.78 -41.49 -18.34
CA ALA A 635 7.63 -40.21 -17.66
C ALA A 635 6.66 -39.29 -18.42
N THR A 636 5.67 -38.77 -17.70
CA THR A 636 4.64 -37.88 -18.23
C THR A 636 5.04 -36.41 -18.14
N HIS A 637 6.03 -36.09 -17.31
CA HIS A 637 6.54 -34.74 -17.13
C HIS A 637 8.01 -34.76 -16.68
N VAL A 638 8.71 -33.65 -16.90
CA VAL A 638 10.05 -33.37 -16.36
C VAL A 638 10.02 -32.06 -15.58
N ARG A 639 10.88 -31.97 -14.56
CA ARG A 639 11.14 -30.74 -13.81
C ARG A 639 12.60 -30.36 -13.94
N LEU A 640 12.87 -29.08 -14.15
CA LEU A 640 14.21 -28.51 -14.11
C LEU A 640 14.22 -27.36 -13.10
N ILE A 641 15.36 -27.15 -12.44
CA ILE A 641 15.57 -26.05 -11.51
C ILE A 641 16.84 -25.28 -11.92
N GLY A 642 16.77 -23.96 -11.90
CA GLY A 642 17.92 -23.07 -12.05
C GLY A 642 17.81 -21.88 -11.12
N LEU A 643 18.92 -21.19 -10.86
CA LEU A 643 18.95 -19.98 -10.05
C LEU A 643 19.38 -18.79 -10.92
N ASP A 644 18.44 -17.89 -11.17
CA ASP A 644 18.67 -16.68 -11.95
C ASP A 644 19.18 -15.56 -11.05
N ARG A 645 20.48 -15.24 -11.16
CA ARG A 645 21.16 -14.18 -10.40
C ARG A 645 21.11 -12.81 -11.06
N GLY A 646 20.65 -12.72 -12.31
CA GLY A 646 20.83 -11.53 -13.15
C GLY A 646 22.22 -11.41 -13.76
N SER A 647 22.35 -10.52 -14.74
CA SER A 647 23.56 -10.42 -15.57
C SER A 647 24.37 -9.14 -15.36
N ASP A 648 23.88 -8.10 -14.66
CA ASP A 648 24.58 -6.79 -14.55
C ASP A 648 24.26 -5.96 -13.29
N ASP A 649 25.14 -4.99 -12.99
CA ASP A 649 25.03 -3.92 -11.98
C ASP A 649 23.73 -3.06 -12.07
N LYS A 650 22.97 -3.19 -13.16
CA LYS A 650 21.66 -2.52 -13.38
C LYS A 650 20.49 -3.21 -12.68
N ASP A 651 20.70 -4.40 -12.12
CA ASP A 651 19.67 -5.23 -11.49
C ASP A 651 19.61 -5.11 -9.96
N LYS A 652 20.14 -4.02 -9.38
CA LYS A 652 20.16 -3.77 -7.93
C LYS A 652 18.79 -3.66 -7.26
N GLU A 653 17.72 -3.71 -8.03
CA GLU A 653 16.32 -3.69 -7.56
C GLU A 653 15.65 -5.08 -7.59
N LYS A 654 16.39 -6.16 -7.90
CA LYS A 654 15.87 -7.53 -7.97
C LYS A 654 16.75 -8.48 -7.17
N ILE A 655 16.13 -9.50 -6.59
CA ILE A 655 16.86 -10.58 -5.91
C ILE A 655 17.07 -11.78 -6.82
N ALA A 656 18.06 -12.62 -6.50
CA ALA A 656 18.24 -13.91 -7.15
C ALA A 656 16.93 -14.71 -7.04
N THR A 657 16.48 -15.32 -8.13
CA THR A 657 15.16 -15.99 -8.17
C THR A 657 15.31 -17.39 -8.74
N PHE A 658 14.84 -18.39 -8.00
CA PHE A 658 14.79 -19.76 -8.54
C PHE A 658 13.74 -19.88 -9.63
N LYS A 659 14.13 -20.53 -10.73
CA LYS A 659 13.30 -20.83 -11.89
C LYS A 659 13.00 -22.32 -11.89
N GLU A 660 11.73 -22.66 -11.80
CA GLU A 660 11.25 -24.02 -11.95
C GLU A 660 10.57 -24.18 -13.32
N ILE A 661 11.11 -25.07 -14.15
CA ILE A 661 10.50 -25.43 -15.43
C ILE A 661 9.80 -26.79 -15.27
N VAL A 662 8.53 -26.85 -15.62
CA VAL A 662 7.76 -28.11 -15.67
C VAL A 662 7.25 -28.31 -17.09
N ALA A 663 7.71 -29.37 -17.74
CA ALA A 663 7.28 -29.72 -19.10
C ALA A 663 6.47 -31.03 -19.10
N TYR A 664 5.32 -31.02 -19.75
CA TYR A 664 4.37 -32.13 -19.81
C TYR A 664 4.41 -32.80 -21.19
N ARG A 665 4.74 -34.09 -21.22
CA ARG A 665 4.93 -34.88 -22.45
C ARG A 665 3.65 -35.04 -23.26
N THR A 666 2.54 -35.43 -22.61
CA THR A 666 1.28 -35.70 -23.31
C THR A 666 0.66 -34.43 -23.89
N MET A 667 0.79 -33.32 -23.16
CA MET A 667 0.20 -32.03 -23.52
C MET A 667 1.12 -31.19 -24.42
N GLN A 668 2.40 -31.57 -24.56
CA GLN A 668 3.42 -30.82 -25.30
C GLN A 668 3.46 -29.35 -24.88
N VAL A 669 3.44 -29.10 -23.56
CA VAL A 669 3.44 -27.76 -22.97
C VAL A 669 4.51 -27.67 -21.90
N MET A 670 5.17 -26.51 -21.83
CA MET A 670 6.05 -26.15 -20.74
C MET A 670 5.53 -24.94 -19.98
N HIS A 671 5.78 -24.95 -18.68
CA HIS A 671 5.48 -23.87 -17.75
C HIS A 671 6.76 -23.48 -17.02
N ILE A 672 7.01 -22.18 -16.88
CA ILE A 672 8.10 -21.66 -16.06
C ILE A 672 7.49 -20.92 -14.89
N TYR A 673 7.94 -21.29 -13.69
CA TYR A 673 7.56 -20.67 -12.43
C TYR A 673 8.76 -19.92 -11.85
N ALA A 674 8.55 -18.69 -11.43
CA ALA A 674 9.44 -18.05 -10.46
C ALA A 674 9.05 -18.53 -9.06
N LEU A 675 10.02 -18.99 -8.28
CA LEU A 675 9.80 -19.24 -6.85
C LEU A 675 10.04 -17.92 -6.11
N VAL A 676 8.95 -17.34 -5.60
CA VAL A 676 8.94 -16.02 -4.97
C VAL A 676 8.81 -16.19 -3.46
N SER A 677 9.72 -15.58 -2.70
CA SER A 677 9.64 -15.55 -1.24
C SER A 677 8.61 -14.51 -0.80
N HIS A 678 7.62 -14.94 -0.03
CA HIS A 678 6.63 -14.09 0.62
C HIS A 678 6.42 -14.59 2.05
N GLY A 679 6.75 -13.77 3.04
CA GLY A 679 6.69 -14.19 4.43
C GLY A 679 7.69 -15.30 4.81
N ARG A 680 8.89 -15.27 4.21
CA ARG A 680 9.93 -16.32 4.32
C ARG A 680 9.42 -17.72 3.92
N ARG A 681 8.49 -17.79 2.96
CA ARG A 681 7.98 -19.02 2.34
C ARG A 681 7.98 -18.86 0.83
N LEU A 682 8.40 -19.89 0.09
CA LEU A 682 8.44 -19.84 -1.36
C LEU A 682 7.12 -20.28 -1.98
N TYR A 683 6.58 -19.40 -2.83
CA TYR A 683 5.39 -19.64 -3.63
C TYR A 683 5.73 -19.74 -5.10
N ARG A 684 5.03 -20.62 -5.81
CA ARG A 684 5.13 -20.69 -7.28
C ARG A 684 4.32 -19.56 -7.91
N LYS A 685 4.99 -18.68 -8.63
CA LYS A 685 4.35 -17.72 -9.54
C LYS A 685 4.58 -18.19 -10.97
N LEU A 686 3.52 -18.53 -11.69
CA LEU A 686 3.66 -18.87 -13.11
C LEU A 686 4.00 -17.59 -13.89
N ILE A 687 5.20 -17.55 -14.48
CA ILE A 687 5.70 -16.39 -15.22
C ILE A 687 5.66 -16.61 -16.73
N PHE A 688 5.66 -17.87 -17.19
CA PHE A 688 5.59 -18.18 -18.62
C PHE A 688 4.93 -19.53 -18.89
N THR A 689 4.25 -19.64 -20.04
CA THR A 689 3.76 -20.89 -20.60
C THR A 689 3.94 -20.91 -22.11
N SER A 690 4.29 -22.07 -22.69
CA SER A 690 4.35 -22.22 -24.15
C SER A 690 2.97 -22.33 -24.81
N ASN A 691 1.91 -22.60 -24.03
CA ASN A 691 0.55 -22.68 -24.55
C ASN A 691 -0.48 -22.20 -23.51
N SER A 692 -0.90 -20.94 -23.64
CA SER A 692 -1.82 -20.29 -22.71
C SER A 692 -3.18 -20.96 -22.57
N ARG A 693 -3.63 -21.74 -23.56
CA ARG A 693 -4.89 -22.53 -23.48
C ARG A 693 -4.85 -23.64 -22.44
N LEU A 694 -3.64 -24.08 -22.07
CA LEU A 694 -3.41 -25.14 -21.09
C LEU A 694 -2.94 -24.58 -19.74
N SER A 695 -2.96 -23.25 -19.58
CA SER A 695 -2.66 -22.56 -18.35
C SER A 695 -3.94 -22.15 -17.62
N LEU A 696 -3.96 -22.30 -16.29
CA LEU A 696 -5.01 -21.76 -15.43
C LEU A 696 -4.87 -20.24 -15.22
N HIS A 697 -3.68 -19.71 -15.47
CA HIS A 697 -3.38 -18.29 -15.38
C HIS A 697 -3.58 -17.58 -16.73
N SER A 698 -4.32 -16.47 -16.71
CA SER A 698 -4.43 -15.54 -17.84
C SER A 698 -3.28 -14.53 -17.82
N PHE A 699 -2.45 -14.57 -18.85
CA PHE A 699 -1.42 -13.57 -19.12
C PHE A 699 -1.99 -12.43 -19.98
N PRO A 700 -1.51 -11.19 -19.81
CA PRO A 700 -1.79 -10.11 -20.76
C PRO A 700 -1.28 -10.49 -22.16
N LEU A 701 -2.02 -10.08 -23.19
CA LEU A 701 -1.63 -10.28 -24.57
C LEU A 701 -0.47 -9.34 -24.90
N ASN A 702 0.74 -9.87 -25.01
CA ASN A 702 1.90 -9.12 -25.52
C ASN A 702 1.83 -9.10 -27.05
N ILE A 703 1.02 -8.20 -27.60
CA ILE A 703 0.95 -7.94 -29.05
C ILE A 703 1.61 -6.57 -29.28
N SER A 704 2.90 -6.59 -29.62
CA SER A 704 3.55 -5.38 -30.15
C SER A 704 3.34 -5.35 -31.67
N PRO A 705 2.72 -4.30 -32.24
CA PRO A 705 2.49 -4.20 -33.69
C PRO A 705 3.78 -4.18 -34.53
N ASP A 706 4.93 -3.94 -33.88
CA ASP A 706 6.25 -3.82 -34.52
C ASP A 706 7.08 -5.11 -34.46
N GLN A 707 6.63 -6.14 -33.71
CA GLN A 707 7.28 -7.44 -33.71
C GLN A 707 6.76 -8.21 -34.93
N GLY A 708 7.65 -8.56 -35.85
CA GLY A 708 7.33 -9.30 -37.07
C GLY A 708 6.66 -10.67 -36.83
N PRO A 709 6.60 -11.56 -37.83
CA PRO A 709 5.93 -12.86 -37.66
C PRO A 709 6.50 -13.64 -36.48
N VAL A 710 5.65 -13.94 -35.50
CA VAL A 710 5.99 -14.78 -34.33
C VAL A 710 6.18 -16.22 -34.80
N ASP A 711 7.22 -16.89 -34.32
CA ASP A 711 7.48 -18.30 -34.64
C ASP A 711 6.27 -19.17 -34.29
N PRO A 712 5.84 -20.11 -35.16
CA PRO A 712 4.71 -20.99 -34.88
C PRO A 712 4.78 -21.72 -33.53
N ALA A 713 5.99 -22.03 -33.03
CA ALA A 713 6.20 -22.67 -31.74
C ALA A 713 5.86 -21.77 -30.54
N LEU A 714 5.92 -20.44 -30.71
CA LEU A 714 5.62 -19.45 -29.67
C LEU A 714 4.29 -18.71 -29.91
N LEU A 715 3.56 -19.01 -30.98
CA LEU A 715 2.29 -18.36 -31.32
C LEU A 715 1.25 -18.41 -30.17
N ARG A 716 1.30 -19.44 -29.33
CA ARG A 716 0.42 -19.62 -28.18
C ARG A 716 1.12 -19.39 -26.84
N ALA A 717 2.39 -19.02 -26.87
CA ALA A 717 3.14 -18.74 -25.67
C ALA A 717 2.65 -17.43 -25.03
N SER A 718 2.76 -17.33 -23.72
CA SER A 718 2.39 -16.11 -23.00
C SER A 718 3.17 -16.00 -21.69
N GLY A 719 3.38 -14.77 -21.25
CA GLY A 719 4.16 -14.44 -20.05
C GLY A 719 5.59 -13.98 -20.36
N GLU A 720 6.35 -13.71 -19.30
CA GLU A 720 7.72 -13.19 -19.36
C GLU A 720 8.68 -14.14 -18.61
N PRO A 721 9.48 -14.96 -19.32
CA PRO A 721 10.36 -15.96 -18.70
C PRO A 721 11.51 -15.33 -17.88
N THR A 722 11.88 -14.08 -18.17
CA THR A 722 12.96 -13.36 -17.48
C THR A 722 12.53 -12.74 -16.15
N GLU A 723 11.25 -12.80 -15.79
CA GLU A 723 10.71 -12.13 -14.60
C GLU A 723 11.35 -12.64 -13.30
N ARG A 724 12.03 -11.76 -12.57
CA ARG A 724 12.63 -12.02 -11.25
C ARG A 724 11.86 -11.29 -10.14
N GLN A 725 12.00 -11.76 -8.92
CA GLN A 725 11.44 -11.10 -7.74
C GLN A 725 12.12 -9.74 -7.53
N MET A 726 11.29 -8.70 -7.38
CA MET A 726 11.75 -7.36 -7.02
C MET A 726 12.18 -7.33 -5.55
N LEU A 727 13.17 -6.49 -5.24
CA LEU A 727 13.50 -6.09 -3.88
C LEU A 727 12.34 -5.29 -3.29
N GLY A 728 11.99 -5.61 -2.07
CA GLY A 728 10.82 -5.15 -1.37
C GLY A 728 10.38 -6.26 -0.43
N GLY A 729 10.30 -5.92 0.86
CA GLY A 729 9.82 -6.81 1.90
C GLY A 729 8.44 -7.42 1.57
N SER A 730 7.91 -8.21 2.51
CA SER A 730 6.59 -8.82 2.31
C SER A 730 5.69 -8.58 3.51
N LEU A 731 4.41 -8.37 3.25
CA LEU A 731 3.40 -8.23 4.28
C LEU A 731 2.50 -9.46 4.28
N ILE A 732 2.46 -10.16 5.40
CA ILE A 732 1.45 -11.20 5.63
C ILE A 732 0.29 -10.59 6.42
N VAL A 733 -0.93 -10.77 5.92
CA VAL A 733 -2.15 -10.49 6.68
C VAL A 733 -2.65 -11.79 7.29
N LEU A 734 -2.82 -11.80 8.61
CA LEU A 734 -3.36 -12.93 9.37
C LEU A 734 -4.73 -12.57 9.93
N ARG A 735 -5.60 -13.57 10.09
CA ARG A 735 -6.91 -13.44 10.72
C ARG A 735 -7.12 -14.55 11.72
N LYS A 736 -7.56 -14.21 12.93
CA LYS A 736 -8.04 -15.20 13.89
C LYS A 736 -9.39 -15.73 13.45
N ASN A 737 -9.50 -17.05 13.29
CA ASN A 737 -10.76 -17.71 13.00
C ASN A 737 -11.24 -18.49 14.22
N HIS A 738 -12.21 -17.91 14.94
CA HIS A 738 -12.81 -18.49 16.14
C HIS A 738 -13.54 -19.82 15.88
N LEU A 739 -14.01 -20.06 14.65
CA LEU A 739 -14.71 -21.31 14.29
C LEU A 739 -13.72 -22.46 14.10
N LEU A 740 -12.54 -22.19 13.53
CA LEU A 740 -11.49 -23.18 13.29
C LEU A 740 -10.51 -23.32 14.46
N ASN A 741 -10.69 -22.50 15.50
CA ASN A 741 -9.77 -22.37 16.64
C ASN A 741 -8.30 -22.24 16.18
N GLY A 742 -8.07 -21.37 15.19
CA GLY A 742 -6.77 -21.21 14.54
C GLY A 742 -6.62 -19.89 13.81
N THR A 743 -5.46 -19.71 13.19
CA THR A 743 -5.13 -18.50 12.42
C THR A 743 -5.14 -18.82 10.93
N GLU A 744 -5.78 -17.96 10.16
CA GLU A 744 -5.78 -17.97 8.72
C GLU A 744 -4.81 -16.91 8.19
N GLN A 745 -4.12 -17.22 7.10
CA GLN A 745 -3.26 -16.31 6.36
C GLN A 745 -3.95 -15.89 5.06
N PHE A 746 -3.87 -14.60 4.75
CA PHE A 746 -4.24 -14.10 3.44
C PHE A 746 -3.20 -14.55 2.40
N VAL A 747 -3.66 -15.19 1.33
CA VAL A 747 -2.80 -15.60 0.20
C VAL A 747 -3.09 -14.70 -0.99
N PRO A 748 -2.12 -13.88 -1.42
CA PRO A 748 -2.29 -12.99 -2.56
C PRO A 748 -2.74 -13.74 -3.83
N HIS A 749 -3.62 -13.10 -4.62
CA HIS A 749 -4.13 -13.67 -5.87
C HIS A 749 -3.01 -14.06 -6.83
N ALA A 750 -1.86 -13.35 -6.78
CA ALA A 750 -0.68 -13.64 -7.58
C ALA A 750 -0.20 -15.10 -7.45
N PHE A 751 -0.28 -15.68 -6.25
CA PHE A 751 0.20 -17.04 -5.98
C PHE A 751 -0.87 -18.10 -6.24
N CYS A 752 -2.15 -17.74 -6.15
CA CYS A 752 -3.24 -18.69 -6.33
C CYS A 752 -3.65 -18.93 -7.78
N LYS A 753 -3.20 -18.09 -8.73
CA LYS A 753 -3.49 -18.20 -10.18
C LYS A 753 -3.05 -19.53 -10.81
N VAL A 754 -2.19 -20.29 -10.14
CA VAL A 754 -1.75 -21.63 -10.56
C VAL A 754 -2.73 -22.72 -10.12
N LEU A 755 -3.59 -22.45 -9.13
CA LEU A 755 -4.46 -23.43 -8.50
C LEU A 755 -5.91 -23.36 -9.01
N PHE A 756 -6.41 -22.15 -9.32
CA PHE A 756 -7.81 -21.95 -9.70
C PHE A 756 -7.94 -21.18 -11.02
N LEU A 757 -8.96 -21.55 -11.80
CA LEU A 757 -9.33 -20.85 -13.04
C LEU A 757 -9.62 -19.37 -12.78
N ALA A 758 -9.15 -18.49 -13.67
CA ALA A 758 -9.38 -17.04 -13.64
C ALA A 758 -10.85 -16.63 -13.36
N ALA A 759 -11.82 -17.41 -13.86
CA ALA A 759 -13.25 -17.16 -13.67
C ALA A 759 -13.72 -17.38 -12.22
N CYS A 760 -13.12 -18.30 -11.46
CA CYS A 760 -13.51 -18.59 -10.08
C CYS A 760 -13.24 -17.38 -9.16
N TRP A 761 -12.20 -16.59 -9.46
CA TRP A 761 -11.82 -15.39 -8.72
C TRP A 761 -12.80 -14.22 -8.86
N ARG A 762 -13.56 -14.16 -9.96
CA ARG A 762 -14.56 -13.09 -10.18
C ARG A 762 -15.86 -13.34 -9.43
N ILE A 763 -16.09 -14.59 -9.00
CA ILE A 763 -17.37 -15.04 -8.43
C ILE A 763 -17.25 -15.27 -6.92
N PHE A 764 -16.07 -15.65 -6.43
CA PHE A 764 -15.85 -15.98 -5.02
C PHE A 764 -14.66 -15.20 -4.47
N ALA A 765 -14.83 -14.59 -3.29
CA ALA A 765 -13.76 -14.00 -2.51
C ALA A 765 -12.90 -15.10 -1.88
N PHE A 766 -12.02 -15.70 -2.69
CA PHE A 766 -10.98 -16.61 -2.20
C PHE A 766 -9.82 -15.81 -1.64
N GLY A 767 -9.20 -16.28 -0.55
CA GLY A 767 -7.99 -15.62 -0.05
C GLY A 767 -7.49 -16.03 1.33
N TRP A 768 -8.18 -16.90 2.07
CA TRP A 768 -7.78 -17.26 3.45
C TRP A 768 -7.39 -18.74 3.53
N GLU A 769 -6.22 -19.02 4.11
CA GLU A 769 -5.68 -20.36 4.28
C GLU A 769 -5.30 -20.64 5.73
N LYS A 770 -5.60 -21.84 6.25
CA LYS A 770 -5.14 -22.26 7.58
C LYS A 770 -3.62 -22.51 7.55
N MET A 771 -2.91 -21.92 8.51
CA MET A 771 -1.43 -21.89 8.57
C MET A 771 -0.72 -23.27 8.55
N ASP A 772 -1.46 -24.36 8.80
CA ASP A 772 -0.93 -25.74 8.91
C ASP A 772 -0.93 -26.55 7.58
N VAL A 773 -1.45 -26.04 6.46
CA VAL A 773 -1.89 -26.91 5.33
C VAL A 773 -0.93 -26.99 4.12
N PHE A 774 0.12 -26.17 4.01
CA PHE A 774 1.15 -26.38 2.95
C PHE A 774 2.36 -27.17 3.46
N GLU A 775 2.25 -28.49 3.46
CA GLU A 775 3.40 -29.31 3.03
C GLU A 775 3.58 -29.10 1.53
N ALA A 776 4.81 -28.84 1.10
CA ALA A 776 5.17 -28.46 -0.27
C ALA A 776 4.90 -29.57 -1.31
N ASN A 777 3.64 -29.88 -1.63
CA ASN A 777 3.30 -30.93 -2.59
C ASN A 777 1.94 -30.66 -3.27
N PRO A 778 1.89 -30.05 -4.48
CA PRO A 778 0.69 -30.11 -5.29
C PRO A 778 0.76 -31.38 -6.15
N TRP A 779 0.51 -32.51 -5.51
CA TRP A 779 -0.09 -33.66 -6.21
C TRP A 779 -1.54 -33.73 -5.78
N ILE A 780 -2.43 -33.55 -6.75
CA ILE A 780 -3.84 -33.94 -6.65
C ILE A 780 -3.87 -35.40 -6.18
N ARG A 781 -4.16 -35.65 -4.90
CA ARG A 781 -4.60 -36.96 -4.42
C ARG A 781 -6.11 -36.95 -4.32
N SER A 782 -6.75 -37.70 -5.21
CA SER A 782 -8.15 -38.10 -5.12
C SER A 782 -8.31 -39.24 -4.07
N PRO A 783 -9.54 -39.66 -3.73
CA PRO A 783 -10.22 -39.35 -2.48
C PRO A 783 -10.32 -40.57 -1.57
N SER A 784 -9.78 -40.49 -0.35
CA SER A 784 -10.27 -41.31 0.76
C SER A 784 -9.82 -40.73 2.10
N GLY A 785 -10.78 -40.08 2.80
CA GLY A 785 -10.75 -39.91 4.25
C GLY A 785 -10.43 -38.50 4.76
N SER A 786 -11.51 -37.75 5.04
CA SER A 786 -11.69 -36.73 6.12
C SER A 786 -10.70 -35.57 6.23
N ASP A 787 -11.05 -34.28 6.30
CA ASP A 787 -12.26 -33.48 6.12
C ASP A 787 -11.70 -32.07 5.87
N ILE A 788 -11.94 -31.47 4.71
CA ILE A 788 -11.75 -30.02 4.49
C ILE A 788 -13.10 -29.48 4.08
N GLU A 789 -13.83 -28.94 5.05
CA GLU A 789 -15.14 -28.33 4.85
C GLU A 789 -14.96 -26.91 4.28
N TRP A 790 -14.82 -26.79 2.96
CA TRP A 790 -14.87 -25.50 2.28
C TRP A 790 -16.32 -24.98 2.26
N ARG A 791 -16.72 -24.24 3.30
CA ARG A 791 -18.02 -23.56 3.32
C ARG A 791 -17.93 -22.23 2.57
N LEU A 792 -18.54 -22.23 1.39
CA LEU A 792 -19.02 -21.03 0.71
C LEU A 792 -20.00 -20.28 1.63
N ARG A 793 -19.68 -19.03 1.96
CA ARG A 793 -20.67 -18.02 2.38
C ARG A 793 -20.69 -16.91 1.35
#